data_AF-A0A844AZH3-F1
#
_entry.id   AF-A0A844AZH3-F1
#
_cell.length_a   1.000
_cell.length_b   1.000
_cell.length_c   1.000
_cell.angle_alpha   90.00
_cell.angle_beta   90.00
_cell.angle_gamma   90.00
#
_symmetry.space_group_name_H-M   'P 1'
#
loop_
_entity.id
_entity.type
_entity.pdbx_description
1 polymer ?
#
loop_
_entity_poly.entity_id
_entity_poly.type
_entity_poly.pdbx_seq_one_letter_code
_entity_poly.pdbx_strand_id
1 'polypeptide(L)'
;MSDVAPFDIQGIKIPLLQDFGQYADLQGGVLNTNWYTPWSDVIQSIKADGANNVTLMLSAGVLAHYDDNAFDPSLRYMPSDATVRALAEAIQAAGLSVTINLFAHVASTITGTSTGQDRPHPTDPALWMQNFGASVLHWAGFAQDIGALAFIPFGDETQHLLRDPTITQQWIDLTASIRATYSGILTTNWWTPGNGDSITSIPASVIEQLDMLGLGLFPNLTHDTNASQEALEASYSSDVHGNDVLDFIRGLGDRYDKPVWITDKAFHSFDGAAADEGRIFDPTIPLVQDLQEQVRLYESFLHVMTATNDGWLAGVSFQNFNNFIDGAVNTARFLDGPLSESPQNKPAEAVLAAWFNGLRQGPGITVVDDFHNGEVSGGYGHDTLTGGAGQDTLVGAVGDDLFVPGPANSTPLTGYMVDITLRGVLAGGATPVVSILDSDGHAFLTHTLTASLDPAQPGNSGPAEHLQFLTDDPAGFTIREDNWAFLGFSPQGNRFVRIEGITVNGVPLNLPQSLVYVTPEGQTQPGGFDSVHGGRFDVAISAAIAPVVISPSPDNDHVYGGDGIDTVQYAGVRAGYSLAHDGSALIVADTWGFDGNDTLAGVERLRFADGSIAMDLDGHAGTAAKVLASVFGAGVVDSPYYAGIALSLVDSGMTPTQLMSVALDFRLGAGYTAADMVALVYQNLAGQAPSPGELAYFVSLTGPSGFTPVALALLASDTPLNLANIDFAGLQSHGWEFM
;
A
#
# COMPACT_ATOMS: atom_id res chain seq x y z
N MET A 1 -10.39 -5.37 11.90
CA MET A 1 -10.79 -5.55 10.50
C MET A 1 -11.09 -4.19 9.91
N SER A 2 -10.05 -3.35 9.82
CA SER A 2 -10.04 -2.23 8.89
C SER A 2 -9.15 -2.71 7.76
N ASP A 3 -9.74 -3.38 6.76
CA ASP A 3 -9.03 -3.97 5.62
C ASP A 3 -8.14 -2.91 4.95
N VAL A 4 -6.84 -2.86 5.28
CA VAL A 4 -5.90 -1.99 4.59
C VAL A 4 -5.49 -2.70 3.30
N ALA A 5 -6.08 -2.25 2.19
CA ALA A 5 -5.77 -2.71 0.85
C ALA A 5 -4.31 -2.37 0.46
N PRO A 6 -3.62 -3.19 -0.36
CA PRO A 6 -2.26 -2.89 -0.86
C PRO A 6 -2.16 -1.60 -1.68
N PHE A 7 -3.30 -1.05 -2.12
CA PHE A 7 -3.39 0.21 -2.84
C PHE A 7 -4.65 0.97 -2.42
N ASP A 8 -4.59 2.30 -2.42
CA ASP A 8 -5.80 3.15 -2.24
C ASP A 8 -6.83 2.86 -3.35
N ILE A 9 -6.37 2.61 -4.58
CA ILE A 9 -7.19 2.30 -5.73
C ILE A 9 -6.91 0.88 -6.25
N GLN A 10 -7.86 -0.02 -6.01
CA GLN A 10 -7.87 -1.40 -6.50
C GLN A 10 -8.90 -1.49 -7.62
N GLY A 11 -8.46 -1.14 -8.82
CA GLY A 11 -9.34 -0.88 -9.95
C GLY A 11 -9.56 -2.08 -10.87
N ILE A 12 -10.81 -2.23 -11.32
CA ILE A 12 -11.18 -3.10 -12.44
C ILE A 12 -11.76 -2.25 -13.57
N LYS A 13 -11.33 -2.50 -14.80
CA LYS A 13 -11.84 -1.80 -15.99
C LYS A 13 -12.92 -2.62 -16.70
N ILE A 14 -13.99 -1.94 -17.11
CA ILE A 14 -15.12 -2.53 -17.82
C ILE A 14 -15.34 -1.74 -19.13
N PRO A 15 -15.02 -2.34 -20.29
CA PRO A 15 -15.29 -1.71 -21.57
C PRO A 15 -16.78 -1.76 -21.91
N LEU A 16 -17.38 -0.60 -22.15
CA LEU A 16 -18.80 -0.51 -22.49
C LEU A 16 -19.01 -0.46 -24.00
N LEU A 17 -19.44 -1.59 -24.53
CA LEU A 17 -19.76 -1.78 -25.95
C LEU A 17 -21.26 -1.61 -26.21
N GLN A 18 -21.62 -1.50 -27.49
CA GLN A 18 -22.99 -1.34 -27.98
C GLN A 18 -23.93 -2.39 -27.38
N ASP A 19 -25.19 -2.00 -27.18
CA ASP A 19 -26.21 -2.86 -26.57
C ASP A 19 -26.63 -4.02 -27.51
N PHE A 20 -26.08 -5.21 -27.26
CA PHE A 20 -26.52 -6.48 -27.86
C PHE A 20 -27.41 -7.29 -26.91
N GLY A 21 -28.12 -6.60 -26.01
CA GLY A 21 -28.96 -7.21 -24.97
C GLY A 21 -28.21 -7.53 -23.69
N GLN A 22 -26.92 -7.19 -23.58
CA GLN A 22 -26.10 -7.44 -22.40
C GLN A 22 -26.45 -6.57 -21.18
N TYR A 23 -27.33 -5.57 -21.34
CA TYR A 23 -27.77 -4.67 -20.27
C TYR A 23 -29.26 -4.84 -19.94
N ALA A 24 -29.90 -5.91 -20.43
CA ALA A 24 -31.35 -6.09 -20.32
C ALA A 24 -31.82 -6.13 -18.86
N ASP A 25 -31.06 -6.73 -17.96
CA ASP A 25 -31.32 -6.77 -16.52
C ASP A 25 -31.31 -5.38 -15.87
N LEU A 26 -30.38 -4.50 -16.28
CA LEU A 26 -30.33 -3.10 -15.84
C LEU A 26 -31.50 -2.27 -16.38
N GLN A 27 -32.03 -2.65 -17.55
CA GLN A 27 -33.14 -1.97 -18.22
C GLN A 27 -34.52 -2.52 -17.81
N GLY A 28 -34.59 -3.44 -16.85
CA GLY A 28 -35.85 -4.07 -16.40
C GLY A 28 -36.42 -5.13 -17.36
N GLY A 29 -35.61 -5.57 -18.32
CA GLY A 29 -35.88 -6.69 -19.21
C GLY A 29 -35.36 -8.03 -18.66
N VAL A 30 -35.43 -9.07 -19.49
CA VAL A 30 -34.92 -10.42 -19.16
C VAL A 30 -33.60 -10.63 -19.88
N LEU A 31 -32.53 -10.85 -19.11
CA LEU A 31 -31.20 -11.13 -19.65
C LEU A 31 -31.13 -12.53 -20.27
N ASN A 32 -30.46 -12.66 -21.41
CA ASN A 32 -30.21 -13.96 -22.03
C ASN A 32 -29.00 -14.64 -21.37
N THR A 33 -29.26 -15.43 -20.33
CA THR A 33 -28.22 -16.09 -19.52
C THR A 33 -27.46 -17.21 -20.24
N ASN A 34 -27.72 -17.45 -21.53
CA ASN A 34 -26.88 -18.32 -22.35
C ASN A 34 -25.64 -17.61 -22.91
N TRP A 35 -25.66 -16.27 -22.96
CA TRP A 35 -24.58 -15.45 -23.51
C TRP A 35 -24.05 -14.44 -22.51
N TYR A 36 -24.82 -14.11 -21.48
CA TYR A 36 -24.49 -13.06 -20.54
C TYR A 36 -24.66 -13.49 -19.07
N THR A 37 -23.76 -13.03 -18.23
CA THR A 37 -23.88 -13.08 -16.76
C THR A 37 -24.65 -11.84 -16.29
N PRO A 38 -25.57 -11.95 -15.31
CA PRO A 38 -26.21 -10.78 -14.71
C PRO A 38 -25.18 -9.78 -14.18
N TRP A 39 -25.39 -8.49 -14.41
CA TRP A 39 -24.48 -7.44 -13.91
C TRP A 39 -24.39 -7.44 -12.40
N SER A 40 -25.46 -7.81 -11.69
CA SER A 40 -25.43 -8.01 -10.23
C SER A 40 -24.35 -9.01 -9.83
N ASP A 41 -24.23 -10.11 -10.56
CA ASP A 41 -23.32 -11.20 -10.23
C ASP A 41 -21.88 -10.82 -10.57
N VAL A 42 -21.67 -10.15 -11.71
CA VAL A 42 -20.36 -9.59 -12.10
C VAL A 42 -19.86 -8.57 -11.06
N ILE A 43 -20.73 -7.66 -10.62
CA ILE A 43 -20.39 -6.64 -9.61
C ILE A 43 -20.06 -7.29 -8.27
N GLN A 44 -20.81 -8.30 -7.85
CA GLN A 44 -20.48 -9.04 -6.62
C GLN A 44 -19.17 -9.81 -6.73
N SER A 45 -18.85 -10.37 -7.91
CA SER A 45 -17.55 -11.01 -8.15
C SER A 45 -16.40 -10.01 -8.01
N ILE A 46 -16.47 -8.88 -8.71
CA ILE A 46 -15.47 -7.80 -8.63
C ILE A 46 -15.24 -7.36 -7.18
N LYS A 47 -16.31 -7.21 -6.41
CA LYS A 47 -16.22 -6.88 -4.99
C LYS A 47 -15.56 -8.00 -4.18
N ALA A 48 -15.90 -9.26 -4.44
CA ALA A 48 -15.31 -10.41 -3.77
C ALA A 48 -13.81 -10.56 -4.10
N ASP A 49 -13.38 -10.10 -5.27
CA ASP A 49 -11.98 -10.03 -5.68
C ASP A 49 -11.21 -8.89 -4.98
N GLY A 50 -11.83 -8.16 -4.04
CA GLY A 50 -11.18 -7.10 -3.26
C GLY A 50 -11.10 -5.75 -3.97
N ALA A 51 -11.61 -5.62 -5.20
CA ALA A 51 -11.62 -4.33 -5.89
C ALA A 51 -12.48 -3.31 -5.13
N ASN A 52 -12.04 -2.05 -5.14
CA ASN A 52 -12.76 -0.93 -4.50
C ASN A 52 -13.20 0.15 -5.53
N ASN A 53 -12.73 0.03 -6.77
CA ASN A 53 -13.06 0.93 -7.86
C ASN A 53 -13.38 0.18 -9.16
N VAL A 54 -14.39 0.64 -9.87
CA VAL A 54 -14.71 0.18 -11.23
C VAL A 54 -14.58 1.34 -12.20
N THR A 55 -13.71 1.18 -13.19
CA THR A 55 -13.55 2.13 -14.29
C THR A 55 -14.42 1.72 -15.46
N LEU A 56 -15.45 2.53 -15.75
CA LEU A 56 -16.27 2.38 -16.93
C LEU A 56 -15.58 3.05 -18.11
N MET A 57 -15.17 2.27 -19.11
CA MET A 57 -14.56 2.80 -20.33
C MET A 57 -15.64 3.10 -21.36
N LEU A 58 -15.70 4.38 -21.74
CA LEU A 58 -16.73 4.98 -22.57
C LEU A 58 -16.10 5.62 -23.81
N SER A 59 -16.93 5.81 -24.83
CA SER A 59 -16.55 6.56 -26.02
C SER A 59 -16.88 8.05 -25.85
N ALA A 60 -15.89 8.92 -26.05
CA ALA A 60 -16.14 10.34 -26.30
C ALA A 60 -16.84 10.56 -27.66
N GLY A 61 -16.72 9.60 -28.57
CA GLY A 61 -17.32 9.60 -29.88
C GLY A 61 -16.49 8.79 -30.87
N VAL A 62 -17.03 8.59 -32.07
CA VAL A 62 -16.39 7.80 -33.12
C VAL A 62 -16.23 8.65 -34.38
N LEU A 63 -15.00 8.79 -34.84
CA LEU A 63 -14.68 9.41 -36.13
C LEU A 63 -14.96 8.41 -37.25
N ALA A 64 -15.57 8.86 -38.34
CA ALA A 64 -15.76 8.01 -39.52
C ALA A 64 -14.42 7.73 -40.20
N HIS A 65 -13.54 8.73 -40.23
CA HIS A 65 -12.16 8.63 -40.69
C HIS A 65 -11.20 9.32 -39.71
N TYR A 66 -9.95 8.86 -39.62
CA TYR A 66 -9.02 9.32 -38.58
C TYR A 66 -8.71 10.83 -38.65
N ASP A 67 -8.83 11.46 -39.82
CA ASP A 67 -8.51 12.88 -40.04
C ASP A 67 -9.73 13.83 -39.99
N ASP A 68 -10.89 13.29 -39.59
CA ASP A 68 -12.10 14.07 -39.36
C ASP A 68 -11.95 15.01 -38.16
N ASN A 69 -12.59 16.18 -38.27
CA ASN A 69 -12.60 17.19 -37.19
C ASN A 69 -13.80 17.05 -36.25
N ALA A 70 -14.70 16.09 -36.47
CA ALA A 70 -15.90 15.89 -35.68
C ALA A 70 -16.29 14.40 -35.64
N PHE A 71 -16.88 13.97 -34.53
CA PHE A 71 -17.46 12.63 -34.42
C PHE A 71 -18.70 12.47 -35.32
N ASP A 72 -18.89 11.28 -35.86
CA ASP A 72 -20.07 10.92 -36.62
C ASP A 72 -21.20 10.46 -35.67
N PRO A 73 -22.29 11.22 -35.52
CA PRO A 73 -23.37 10.88 -34.59
C PRO A 73 -24.15 9.62 -34.98
N SER A 74 -23.96 9.10 -36.20
CA SER A 74 -24.55 7.84 -36.66
C SER A 74 -23.76 6.61 -36.19
N LEU A 75 -22.50 6.78 -35.79
CA LEU A 75 -21.61 5.72 -35.33
C LEU A 75 -21.68 5.60 -33.80
N ARG A 76 -22.73 4.95 -33.30
CA ARG A 76 -22.93 4.73 -31.85
C ARG A 76 -22.58 3.30 -31.45
N TYR A 77 -21.41 3.14 -30.84
CA TYR A 77 -20.87 1.86 -30.37
C TYR A 77 -20.91 1.68 -28.85
N MET A 78 -21.69 2.49 -28.14
CA MET A 78 -21.80 2.49 -26.67
C MET A 78 -23.28 2.43 -26.24
N PRO A 79 -23.59 1.99 -25.01
CA PRO A 79 -24.97 2.02 -24.49
C PRO A 79 -25.45 3.45 -24.23
N SER A 80 -26.74 3.62 -23.98
CA SER A 80 -27.32 4.94 -23.66
C SER A 80 -26.84 5.47 -22.30
N ASP A 81 -26.82 6.80 -22.10
CA ASP A 81 -26.49 7.42 -20.82
C ASP A 81 -27.32 6.85 -19.66
N ALA A 82 -28.60 6.53 -19.92
CA ALA A 82 -29.48 5.93 -18.91
C ALA A 82 -29.01 4.52 -18.50
N THR A 83 -28.49 3.75 -19.45
CA THR A 83 -27.91 2.43 -19.19
C THR A 83 -26.57 2.53 -18.48
N VAL A 84 -25.70 3.47 -18.89
CA VAL A 84 -24.44 3.74 -18.18
C VAL A 84 -24.72 4.15 -16.74
N ARG A 85 -25.73 5.01 -16.52
CA ARG A 85 -26.16 5.44 -15.18
C ARG A 85 -26.67 4.27 -14.35
N ALA A 86 -27.53 3.42 -14.90
CA ALA A 86 -28.04 2.25 -14.20
C ALA A 86 -26.91 1.30 -13.76
N LEU A 87 -25.89 1.09 -14.61
CA LEU A 87 -24.73 0.29 -14.25
C LEU A 87 -23.89 0.96 -13.14
N ALA A 88 -23.60 2.26 -13.28
CA ALA A 88 -22.86 3.01 -12.27
C ALA A 88 -23.55 3.00 -10.91
N GLU A 89 -24.87 3.22 -10.88
CA GLU A 89 -25.69 3.16 -9.66
C GLU A 89 -25.70 1.76 -9.04
N ALA A 90 -25.71 0.69 -9.85
CA ALA A 90 -25.62 -0.68 -9.36
C ALA A 90 -24.25 -0.98 -8.73
N ILE A 91 -23.16 -0.48 -9.32
CA ILE A 91 -21.79 -0.59 -8.78
C ILE A 91 -21.69 0.14 -7.43
N GLN A 92 -22.17 1.38 -7.38
CA GLN A 92 -22.17 2.18 -6.14
C GLN A 92 -23.05 1.59 -5.04
N ALA A 93 -24.19 1.01 -5.40
CA ALA A 93 -25.06 0.29 -4.46
C ALA A 93 -24.37 -0.95 -3.84
N ALA A 94 -23.40 -1.55 -4.53
CA ALA A 94 -22.58 -2.62 -3.99
C ALA A 94 -21.45 -2.11 -3.06
N GLY A 95 -21.25 -0.78 -2.96
CA GLY A 95 -20.22 -0.14 -2.14
C GLY A 95 -18.91 0.10 -2.87
N LEU A 96 -18.88 -0.02 -4.20
CA LEU A 96 -17.71 0.25 -5.03
C LEU A 96 -17.74 1.69 -5.56
N SER A 97 -16.57 2.30 -5.69
CA SER A 97 -16.45 3.59 -6.37
C SER A 97 -16.47 3.44 -7.89
N VAL A 98 -16.86 4.48 -8.61
CA VAL A 98 -16.92 4.50 -10.09
C VAL A 98 -15.95 5.54 -10.63
N THR A 99 -15.17 5.14 -11.62
CA THR A 99 -14.34 6.03 -12.45
C THR A 99 -14.89 6.06 -13.87
N ILE A 100 -14.91 7.23 -14.50
CA ILE A 100 -15.31 7.37 -15.91
C ILE A 100 -14.07 7.60 -16.76
N ASN A 101 -13.81 6.72 -17.74
CA ASN A 101 -12.69 6.85 -18.69
C ASN A 101 -13.20 7.02 -20.11
N LEU A 102 -12.75 8.07 -20.80
CA LEU A 102 -13.10 8.33 -22.19
C LEU A 102 -12.03 7.87 -23.18
N PHE A 103 -12.49 7.36 -24.32
CA PHE A 103 -11.71 6.95 -25.48
C PHE A 103 -12.22 7.68 -26.73
N ALA A 104 -11.31 8.15 -27.58
CA ALA A 104 -11.64 8.79 -28.86
C ALA A 104 -11.41 7.82 -30.02
N HIS A 105 -12.46 7.19 -30.54
CA HIS A 105 -12.29 6.09 -31.49
C HIS A 105 -12.30 6.53 -32.96
N VAL A 106 -11.66 5.70 -33.78
CA VAL A 106 -11.81 5.70 -35.25
C VAL A 106 -12.58 4.45 -35.65
N ALA A 107 -13.59 4.58 -36.52
CA ALA A 107 -14.49 3.49 -36.90
C ALA A 107 -13.74 2.25 -37.42
N SER A 108 -12.69 2.46 -38.22
CA SER A 108 -11.87 1.38 -38.79
C SER A 108 -11.13 0.56 -37.73
N THR A 109 -10.83 1.15 -36.57
CA THR A 109 -10.21 0.45 -35.43
C THR A 109 -11.22 -0.47 -34.77
N ILE A 110 -12.43 0.04 -34.49
CA ILE A 110 -13.52 -0.75 -33.88
C ILE A 110 -13.89 -1.93 -34.78
N THR A 111 -13.96 -1.73 -36.10
CA THR A 111 -14.32 -2.79 -37.05
C THR A 111 -13.17 -3.72 -37.42
N GLY A 112 -11.95 -3.47 -36.92
CA GLY A 112 -10.76 -4.27 -37.26
C GLY A 112 -10.32 -4.15 -38.73
N THR A 113 -10.67 -3.07 -39.41
CA THR A 113 -10.35 -2.84 -40.84
C THR A 113 -9.24 -1.80 -41.05
N SER A 114 -8.65 -1.26 -39.98
CA SER A 114 -7.57 -0.27 -40.06
C SER A 114 -6.29 -0.88 -40.67
N THR A 115 -5.57 -0.10 -41.47
CA THR A 115 -4.28 -0.48 -42.09
C THR A 115 -3.11 0.41 -41.67
N GLY A 116 -3.23 1.13 -40.54
CA GLY A 116 -2.10 1.90 -39.98
C GLY A 116 -2.43 3.21 -39.29
N GLN A 117 -3.71 3.61 -39.17
CA GLN A 117 -4.08 4.81 -38.43
C GLN A 117 -5.30 4.50 -37.55
N ASP A 118 -5.02 4.34 -36.26
CA ASP A 118 -5.97 3.89 -35.24
C ASP A 118 -6.43 5.02 -34.30
N ARG A 119 -5.82 6.21 -34.41
CA ARG A 119 -6.02 7.38 -33.55
C ARG A 119 -6.46 8.62 -34.35
N PRO A 120 -7.09 9.63 -33.71
CA PRO A 120 -7.44 10.89 -34.35
C PRO A 120 -6.22 11.69 -34.84
N HIS A 121 -6.19 12.10 -36.11
CA HIS A 121 -5.24 13.06 -36.68
C HIS A 121 -6.00 14.17 -37.44
N PRO A 122 -6.75 15.02 -36.72
CA PRO A 122 -7.66 15.99 -37.32
C PRO A 122 -6.94 16.96 -38.27
N THR A 123 -7.57 17.24 -39.42
CA THR A 123 -7.08 18.24 -40.37
C THR A 123 -7.12 19.68 -39.84
N ASP A 124 -7.98 19.95 -38.86
CA ASP A 124 -8.10 21.20 -38.11
C ASP A 124 -8.17 20.87 -36.60
N PRO A 125 -7.01 20.83 -35.91
CA PRO A 125 -6.95 20.51 -34.49
C PRO A 125 -7.79 21.42 -33.59
N ALA A 126 -7.97 22.70 -33.96
CA ALA A 126 -8.73 23.65 -33.15
C ALA A 126 -10.24 23.40 -33.26
N LEU A 127 -10.74 23.08 -34.46
CA LEU A 127 -12.13 22.67 -34.65
C LEU A 127 -12.40 21.32 -33.99
N TRP A 128 -11.46 20.37 -34.11
CA TRP A 128 -11.56 19.09 -33.42
C TRP A 128 -11.63 19.26 -31.91
N MET A 129 -10.80 20.12 -31.33
CA MET A 129 -10.81 20.39 -29.88
C MET A 129 -12.16 20.90 -29.39
N GLN A 130 -12.85 21.74 -30.17
CA GLN A 130 -14.19 22.21 -29.82
C GLN A 130 -15.21 21.07 -29.81
N ASN A 131 -15.19 20.19 -30.82
CA ASN A 131 -16.13 19.08 -30.93
C ASN A 131 -15.84 17.98 -29.89
N PHE A 132 -14.57 17.64 -29.71
CA PHE A 132 -14.10 16.72 -28.68
C PHE A 132 -14.43 17.25 -27.29
N GLY A 133 -14.07 18.51 -27.01
CA GLY A 133 -14.32 19.17 -25.72
C GLY A 133 -15.79 19.22 -25.33
N ALA A 134 -16.71 19.42 -26.29
CA ALA A 134 -18.14 19.38 -26.02
C ALA A 134 -18.60 18.00 -25.51
N SER A 135 -18.06 16.91 -26.05
CA SER A 135 -18.36 15.55 -25.59
C SER A 135 -17.71 15.25 -24.23
N VAL A 136 -16.45 15.67 -24.05
CA VAL A 136 -15.76 15.53 -22.76
C VAL A 136 -16.51 16.26 -21.64
N LEU A 137 -17.03 17.47 -21.89
CA LEU A 137 -17.81 18.22 -20.89
C LEU A 137 -19.16 17.58 -20.58
N HIS A 138 -19.81 16.95 -21.57
CA HIS A 138 -21.02 16.16 -21.32
C HIS A 138 -20.73 15.02 -20.33
N TRP A 139 -19.65 14.27 -20.55
CA TRP A 139 -19.25 13.17 -19.68
C TRP A 139 -18.69 13.64 -18.33
N ALA A 140 -18.04 14.80 -18.25
CA ALA A 140 -17.65 15.42 -16.99
C ALA A 140 -18.90 15.76 -16.14
N GLY A 141 -19.94 16.31 -16.77
CA GLY A 141 -21.23 16.53 -16.12
C GLY A 141 -21.88 15.23 -15.65
N PHE A 142 -21.87 14.20 -16.49
CA PHE A 142 -22.35 12.87 -16.11
C PHE A 142 -21.59 12.30 -14.91
N ALA A 143 -20.25 12.36 -14.92
CA ALA A 143 -19.39 11.90 -13.83
C ALA A 143 -19.68 12.66 -12.53
N GLN A 144 -19.90 13.97 -12.60
CA GLN A 144 -20.31 14.78 -11.46
C GLN A 144 -21.69 14.38 -10.94
N ASP A 145 -22.65 14.13 -11.82
CA ASP A 145 -24.02 13.78 -11.47
C ASP A 145 -24.13 12.41 -10.76
N ILE A 146 -23.29 11.44 -11.13
CA ILE A 146 -23.24 10.13 -10.45
C ILE A 146 -22.32 10.15 -9.22
N GLY A 147 -21.56 11.22 -8.98
CA GLY A 147 -20.57 11.26 -7.91
C GLY A 147 -19.41 10.28 -8.14
N ALA A 148 -18.89 10.21 -9.36
CA ALA A 148 -17.73 9.39 -9.71
C ALA A 148 -16.51 9.81 -8.86
N LEU A 149 -15.69 8.85 -8.46
CA LEU A 149 -14.41 9.06 -7.75
C LEU A 149 -13.43 9.83 -8.62
N ALA A 150 -13.28 9.37 -9.87
CA ALA A 150 -12.34 9.94 -10.82
C ALA A 150 -12.93 10.07 -12.23
N PHE A 151 -12.35 10.98 -13.00
CA PHE A 151 -12.62 11.20 -14.41
C PHE A 151 -11.32 11.20 -15.21
N ILE A 152 -11.29 10.41 -16.29
CA ILE A 152 -10.17 10.27 -17.22
C ILE A 152 -10.64 10.80 -18.59
N PRO A 153 -10.49 12.11 -18.85
CA PRO A 153 -10.95 12.72 -20.10
C PRO A 153 -10.04 12.42 -21.29
N PHE A 154 -8.75 12.11 -21.04
CA PHE A 154 -7.72 12.00 -22.05
C PHE A 154 -6.99 10.64 -21.94
N GLY A 155 -7.18 9.80 -22.94
CA GLY A 155 -6.50 8.51 -23.10
C GLY A 155 -5.32 8.58 -24.08
N ASP A 156 -4.73 7.41 -24.36
CA ASP A 156 -3.58 7.24 -25.25
C ASP A 156 -3.89 7.64 -26.71
N GLU A 157 -5.17 7.63 -27.13
CA GLU A 157 -5.55 8.07 -28.48
C GLU A 157 -5.24 9.54 -28.72
N THR A 158 -5.37 10.35 -27.67
CA THR A 158 -5.20 11.80 -27.71
C THR A 158 -3.82 12.25 -27.24
N GLN A 159 -3.03 11.34 -26.65
CA GLN A 159 -1.71 11.63 -26.06
C GLN A 159 -0.75 12.31 -27.06
N HIS A 160 -0.76 11.90 -28.32
CA HIS A 160 0.11 12.50 -29.34
C HIS A 160 -0.30 13.95 -29.69
N LEU A 161 -1.59 14.30 -29.60
CA LEU A 161 -2.09 15.66 -29.80
C LEU A 161 -1.75 16.57 -28.62
N LEU A 162 -1.65 16.02 -27.41
CA LEU A 162 -1.20 16.75 -26.22
C LEU A 162 0.26 17.21 -26.31
N ARG A 163 1.07 16.57 -27.16
CA ARG A 163 2.46 16.96 -27.44
C ARG A 163 2.58 18.12 -28.44
N ASP A 164 1.51 18.51 -29.11
CA ASP A 164 1.53 19.62 -30.05
C ASP A 164 1.48 20.96 -29.28
N PRO A 165 2.58 21.75 -29.29
CA PRO A 165 2.64 23.01 -28.56
C PRO A 165 1.66 24.07 -29.09
N THR A 166 1.13 23.90 -30.31
CA THR A 166 0.23 24.88 -30.95
C THR A 166 -1.17 24.88 -30.36
N ILE A 167 -1.57 23.77 -29.70
CA ILE A 167 -2.90 23.61 -29.09
C ILE A 167 -2.84 23.42 -27.56
N THR A 168 -1.68 23.58 -26.92
CA THR A 168 -1.50 23.46 -25.47
C THR A 168 -2.48 24.33 -24.68
N GLN A 169 -2.70 25.58 -25.10
CA GLN A 169 -3.62 26.46 -24.38
C GLN A 169 -5.07 25.93 -24.44
N GLN A 170 -5.47 25.31 -25.54
CA GLN A 170 -6.82 24.77 -25.67
C GLN A 170 -7.03 23.55 -24.74
N TRP A 171 -6.00 22.74 -24.54
CA TRP A 171 -6.01 21.66 -23.54
C TRP A 171 -6.15 22.19 -22.11
N ILE A 172 -5.42 23.27 -21.78
CA ILE A 172 -5.52 23.94 -20.47
C ILE A 172 -6.94 24.50 -20.27
N ASP A 173 -7.49 25.20 -21.27
CA ASP A 173 -8.83 25.79 -21.22
C ASP A 173 -9.93 24.73 -21.10
N LEU A 174 -9.79 23.60 -21.83
CA LEU A 174 -10.70 22.46 -21.72
C LEU A 174 -10.61 21.84 -20.31
N THR A 175 -9.40 21.66 -19.78
CA THR A 175 -9.21 21.11 -18.44
C THR A 175 -9.81 22.01 -17.37
N ALA A 176 -9.63 23.32 -17.46
CA ALA A 176 -10.27 24.29 -16.58
C ALA A 176 -11.81 24.21 -16.65
N SER A 177 -12.36 23.99 -17.85
CA SER A 177 -13.81 23.81 -18.05
C SER A 177 -14.32 22.49 -17.44
N ILE A 178 -13.53 21.42 -17.53
CA ILE A 178 -13.81 20.15 -16.85
C ILE A 178 -13.83 20.37 -15.34
N ARG A 179 -12.84 21.05 -14.77
CA ARG A 179 -12.80 21.35 -13.32
C ARG A 179 -13.93 22.24 -12.83
N ALA A 180 -14.42 23.14 -13.67
CA ALA A 180 -15.61 23.92 -13.35
C ALA A 180 -16.89 23.04 -13.31
N THR A 181 -16.86 21.85 -13.92
CA THR A 181 -17.99 20.93 -14.04
C THR A 181 -17.89 19.75 -13.07
N TYR A 182 -16.68 19.23 -12.83
CA TYR A 182 -16.39 18.02 -12.07
C TYR A 182 -15.34 18.28 -10.97
N SER A 183 -15.66 17.85 -9.76
CA SER A 183 -14.89 18.14 -8.54
C SER A 183 -14.08 16.96 -7.98
N GLY A 184 -14.25 15.76 -8.53
CA GLY A 184 -13.46 14.59 -8.13
C GLY A 184 -12.07 14.56 -8.79
N ILE A 185 -11.41 13.40 -8.69
CA ILE A 185 -10.02 13.22 -9.17
C ILE A 185 -9.98 13.32 -10.69
N LEU A 186 -9.14 14.20 -11.23
CA LEU A 186 -8.83 14.22 -12.66
C LEU A 186 -7.46 13.60 -12.91
N THR A 187 -7.44 12.62 -13.80
CA THR A 187 -6.22 11.90 -14.17
C THR A 187 -6.28 11.52 -15.65
N THR A 188 -5.33 10.72 -16.12
CA THR A 188 -5.16 10.35 -17.53
C THR A 188 -5.09 8.85 -17.71
N ASN A 189 -5.09 8.38 -18.96
CA ASN A 189 -4.67 7.02 -19.28
C ASN A 189 -3.61 7.09 -20.38
N TRP A 190 -2.42 7.59 -20.05
CA TRP A 190 -1.37 7.82 -21.04
C TRP A 190 -0.43 6.65 -21.13
N TRP A 191 -0.23 6.15 -22.35
CA TRP A 191 0.62 5.01 -22.59
C TRP A 191 2.10 5.35 -22.36
N THR A 192 2.79 4.43 -21.69
CA THR A 192 4.24 4.45 -21.52
C THR A 192 4.83 3.03 -21.54
N PRO A 193 5.99 2.84 -22.19
CA PRO A 193 6.72 1.59 -22.10
C PRO A 193 7.57 1.50 -20.82
N GLY A 194 7.38 2.41 -19.86
CA GLY A 194 8.18 2.43 -18.63
C GLY A 194 9.60 2.98 -18.80
N ASN A 195 9.89 3.66 -19.91
CA ASN A 195 11.15 4.35 -20.16
C ASN A 195 10.98 5.49 -21.19
N GLY A 196 11.98 6.39 -21.26
CA GLY A 196 12.11 7.39 -22.33
C GLY A 196 11.11 8.56 -22.31
N ASP A 197 10.91 9.17 -23.49
CA ASP A 197 10.27 10.50 -23.65
C ASP A 197 8.72 10.52 -23.65
N SER A 198 8.01 9.41 -23.34
CA SER A 198 6.58 9.29 -23.69
C SER A 198 5.67 10.27 -22.92
N ILE A 199 5.97 10.55 -21.65
CA ILE A 199 5.21 11.49 -20.81
C ILE A 199 5.91 12.84 -20.74
N THR A 200 7.24 12.86 -20.65
CA THR A 200 8.04 14.08 -20.48
C THR A 200 7.99 15.04 -21.68
N SER A 201 7.49 14.58 -22.85
CA SER A 201 7.23 15.40 -24.03
C SER A 201 5.88 16.14 -24.01
N ILE A 202 5.00 15.82 -23.06
CA ILE A 202 3.76 16.56 -22.84
C ILE A 202 4.11 17.86 -22.08
N PRO A 203 3.58 19.03 -22.48
CA PRO A 203 3.82 20.28 -21.78
C PRO A 203 3.44 20.17 -20.29
N ALA A 204 4.39 20.52 -19.40
CA ALA A 204 4.19 20.45 -17.95
C ALA A 204 2.94 21.22 -17.50
N SER A 205 2.62 22.35 -18.15
CA SER A 205 1.44 23.16 -17.88
C SER A 205 0.10 22.44 -18.09
N VAL A 206 0.07 21.33 -18.83
CA VAL A 206 -1.09 20.45 -18.96
C VAL A 206 -1.11 19.43 -17.81
N ILE A 207 0.03 18.82 -17.49
CA ILE A 207 0.18 17.84 -16.40
C ILE A 207 -0.15 18.47 -15.04
N GLU A 208 0.27 19.70 -14.82
CA GLU A 208 0.01 20.48 -13.60
C GLU A 208 -1.49 20.65 -13.30
N GLN A 209 -2.37 20.52 -14.29
CA GLN A 209 -3.83 20.61 -14.13
C GLN A 209 -4.49 19.33 -13.57
N LEU A 210 -3.76 18.22 -13.56
CA LEU A 210 -4.23 16.91 -13.10
C LEU A 210 -4.00 16.76 -11.58
N ASP A 211 -4.78 15.90 -10.92
CA ASP A 211 -4.56 15.56 -9.50
C ASP A 211 -3.55 14.41 -9.35
N MET A 212 -3.58 13.48 -10.29
CA MET A 212 -2.71 12.29 -10.33
C MET A 212 -2.15 12.10 -11.73
N LEU A 213 -1.01 11.40 -11.80
CA LEU A 213 -0.45 10.96 -13.07
C LEU A 213 -0.97 9.56 -13.41
N GLY A 214 -1.93 9.50 -14.33
CA GLY A 214 -2.54 8.25 -14.77
C GLY A 214 -1.83 7.65 -15.98
N LEU A 215 -1.31 6.43 -15.82
CA LEU A 215 -0.44 5.75 -16.78
C LEU A 215 -1.00 4.40 -17.24
N GLY A 216 -0.91 4.15 -18.54
CA GLY A 216 -0.97 2.80 -19.09
C GLY A 216 0.44 2.22 -19.22
N LEU A 217 0.77 1.21 -18.41
CA LEU A 217 2.15 0.75 -18.20
C LEU A 217 2.44 -0.60 -18.89
N PHE A 218 3.14 -0.56 -20.01
CA PHE A 218 3.43 -1.73 -20.85
C PHE A 218 4.92 -1.83 -21.23
N PRO A 219 5.80 -2.15 -20.25
CA PRO A 219 7.23 -2.29 -20.50
C PRO A 219 7.60 -3.60 -21.20
N ASN A 220 8.70 -3.58 -21.95
CA ASN A 220 9.30 -4.78 -22.55
C ASN A 220 10.20 -5.47 -21.52
N LEU A 221 9.64 -6.35 -20.69
CA LEU A 221 10.35 -6.92 -19.54
C LEU A 221 11.42 -7.94 -19.92
N THR A 222 11.12 -8.85 -20.86
CA THR A 222 12.01 -9.98 -21.18
C THR A 222 11.93 -10.39 -22.65
N HIS A 223 12.96 -11.10 -23.13
CA HIS A 223 12.92 -11.82 -24.40
C HIS A 223 12.68 -13.33 -24.21
N ASP A 224 12.69 -13.81 -22.96
CA ASP A 224 12.42 -15.20 -22.63
C ASP A 224 10.92 -15.45 -22.68
N THR A 225 10.48 -16.27 -23.64
CA THR A 225 9.07 -16.63 -23.79
C THR A 225 8.55 -17.54 -22.67
N ASN A 226 9.43 -18.03 -21.79
CA ASN A 226 9.08 -18.87 -20.65
C ASN A 226 9.76 -18.39 -19.35
N ALA A 227 9.91 -17.07 -19.19
CA ALA A 227 10.53 -16.48 -18.01
C ALA A 227 9.90 -16.99 -16.70
N SER A 228 10.75 -17.27 -15.71
CA SER A 228 10.28 -17.55 -14.35
C SER A 228 9.71 -16.28 -13.72
N GLN A 229 8.95 -16.44 -12.64
CA GLN A 229 8.40 -15.30 -11.90
C GLN A 229 9.52 -14.38 -11.39
N GLU A 230 10.59 -14.94 -10.81
CA GLU A 230 11.71 -14.16 -10.27
C GLU A 230 12.44 -13.38 -11.37
N ALA A 231 12.53 -13.95 -12.58
CA ALA A 231 13.11 -13.27 -13.72
C ALA A 231 12.22 -12.10 -14.18
N LEU A 232 10.90 -12.27 -14.18
CA LEU A 232 9.95 -11.20 -14.50
C LEU A 232 9.98 -10.07 -13.47
N GLU A 233 10.09 -10.40 -12.18
CA GLU A 233 10.22 -9.42 -11.11
C GLU A 233 11.50 -8.60 -11.26
N ALA A 234 12.64 -9.26 -11.46
CA ALA A 234 13.92 -8.59 -11.67
C ALA A 234 13.91 -7.64 -12.89
N SER A 235 13.19 -8.02 -13.95
CA SER A 235 13.06 -7.23 -15.18
C SER A 235 12.39 -5.86 -14.99
N TYR A 236 11.69 -5.60 -13.89
CA TYR A 236 11.16 -4.25 -13.61
C TYR A 236 12.26 -3.24 -13.22
N SER A 237 13.36 -3.71 -12.62
CA SER A 237 14.55 -2.88 -12.32
C SER A 237 15.57 -2.83 -13.47
N SER A 238 15.42 -3.71 -14.47
CA SER A 238 16.28 -3.76 -15.65
C SER A 238 15.55 -4.48 -16.78
N ASP A 239 14.81 -3.72 -17.57
CA ASP A 239 14.07 -4.22 -18.73
C ASP A 239 15.00 -4.76 -19.84
N VAL A 240 14.45 -5.23 -20.97
CA VAL A 240 15.28 -5.75 -22.09
C VAL A 240 16.25 -4.74 -22.69
N HIS A 241 16.07 -3.45 -22.39
CA HIS A 241 16.92 -2.35 -22.84
C HIS A 241 17.85 -1.85 -21.72
N GLY A 242 17.79 -2.43 -20.52
CA GLY A 242 18.56 -2.04 -19.35
C GLY A 242 18.04 -0.78 -18.64
N ASN A 243 16.77 -0.41 -18.86
CA ASN A 243 16.14 0.67 -18.12
C ASN A 243 15.51 0.15 -16.84
N ASP A 244 15.54 0.97 -15.80
CA ASP A 244 14.75 0.76 -14.59
C ASP A 244 13.36 1.38 -14.78
N VAL A 245 12.34 0.52 -14.80
CA VAL A 245 10.95 0.92 -15.02
C VAL A 245 10.38 1.59 -13.78
N LEU A 246 10.78 1.13 -12.58
CA LEU A 246 10.28 1.62 -11.30
C LEU A 246 10.83 3.01 -11.01
N ASP A 247 12.14 3.21 -11.20
CA ASP A 247 12.78 4.52 -11.09
C ASP A 247 12.18 5.53 -12.07
N PHE A 248 11.85 5.07 -13.29
CA PHE A 248 11.23 5.93 -14.29
C PHE A 248 9.84 6.41 -13.85
N ILE A 249 8.95 5.50 -13.43
CA ILE A 249 7.58 5.87 -13.06
C ILE A 249 7.54 6.64 -11.74
N ARG A 250 8.36 6.28 -10.74
CA ARG A 250 8.51 7.03 -9.49
C ARG A 250 9.06 8.43 -9.76
N GLY A 251 10.10 8.52 -10.59
CA GLY A 251 10.69 9.79 -10.99
C GLY A 251 9.74 10.70 -11.76
N LEU A 252 8.72 10.17 -12.46
CA LEU A 252 7.65 10.99 -13.02
C LEU A 252 6.76 11.59 -11.93
N GLY A 253 6.39 10.81 -10.91
CA GLY A 253 5.64 11.28 -9.75
C GLY A 253 6.37 12.43 -9.05
N ASP A 254 7.65 12.22 -8.73
CA ASP A 254 8.52 13.21 -8.07
C ASP A 254 8.68 14.48 -8.91
N ARG A 255 8.89 14.33 -10.23
CA ARG A 255 9.10 15.45 -11.14
C ARG A 255 7.91 16.40 -11.21
N TYR A 256 6.69 15.86 -11.12
CA TYR A 256 5.47 16.64 -11.27
C TYR A 256 4.74 16.89 -9.94
N ASP A 257 5.26 16.36 -8.83
CA ASP A 257 4.63 16.41 -7.50
C ASP A 257 3.19 15.88 -7.56
N LYS A 258 3.05 14.65 -8.09
CA LYS A 258 1.76 13.96 -8.28
C LYS A 258 1.88 12.50 -7.85
N PRO A 259 0.88 11.96 -7.12
CA PRO A 259 0.74 10.51 -6.97
C PRO A 259 0.61 9.84 -8.35
N VAL A 260 1.18 8.65 -8.49
CA VAL A 260 1.05 7.86 -9.71
C VAL A 260 -0.11 6.88 -9.57
N TRP A 261 -0.92 6.74 -10.63
CA TRP A 261 -1.91 5.69 -10.74
C TRP A 261 -1.66 4.93 -12.04
N ILE A 262 -1.39 3.62 -11.95
CA ILE A 262 -1.38 2.75 -13.13
C ILE A 262 -2.83 2.48 -13.54
N THR A 263 -3.40 3.42 -14.30
CA THR A 263 -4.81 3.41 -14.75
C THR A 263 -5.11 2.38 -15.81
N ASP A 264 -4.08 1.72 -16.34
CA ASP A 264 -4.25 0.69 -17.36
C ASP A 264 -3.12 -0.33 -17.33
N LYS A 265 -3.47 -1.55 -16.95
CA LYS A 265 -2.59 -2.71 -17.00
C LYS A 265 -3.35 -3.93 -17.49
N ALA A 266 -2.67 -4.74 -18.30
CA ALA A 266 -3.22 -5.95 -18.88
C ALA A 266 -2.13 -7.01 -19.01
N PHE A 267 -2.52 -8.29 -18.96
CA PHE A 267 -1.64 -9.44 -19.19
C PHE A 267 -2.39 -10.54 -19.93
N HIS A 268 -1.81 -11.04 -21.02
CA HIS A 268 -2.45 -12.05 -21.85
C HIS A 268 -2.13 -13.48 -21.41
N SER A 269 -2.99 -14.42 -21.79
CA SER A 269 -2.95 -15.83 -21.36
C SER A 269 -2.50 -16.78 -22.49
N PHE A 270 -1.36 -16.47 -23.11
CA PHE A 270 -0.76 -17.29 -24.16
C PHE A 270 0.75 -17.44 -24.00
N ASP A 271 1.30 -18.54 -24.50
CA ASP A 271 2.73 -18.87 -24.45
C ASP A 271 3.61 -17.77 -25.08
N GLY A 272 4.45 -17.16 -24.25
CA GLY A 272 5.36 -16.05 -24.57
C GLY A 272 4.72 -14.66 -24.66
N ALA A 273 3.49 -14.47 -24.17
CA ALA A 273 2.94 -13.14 -23.92
C ALA A 273 3.87 -12.24 -23.11
N ALA A 274 4.62 -12.80 -22.15
CA ALA A 274 5.62 -12.10 -21.35
C ALA A 274 6.76 -11.46 -22.17
N ALA A 275 7.08 -12.06 -23.32
CA ALA A 275 8.15 -11.58 -24.20
C ALA A 275 7.64 -10.69 -25.34
N ASP A 276 6.44 -10.96 -25.86
CA ASP A 276 5.84 -10.19 -26.95
C ASP A 276 4.30 -10.36 -26.92
N GLU A 277 3.66 -9.48 -26.16
CA GLU A 277 2.20 -9.41 -26.06
C GLU A 277 1.54 -8.93 -27.37
N GLY A 278 2.27 -8.17 -28.20
CA GLY A 278 1.77 -7.59 -29.44
C GLY A 278 1.31 -8.63 -30.47
N ARG A 279 1.76 -9.89 -30.33
CA ARG A 279 1.30 -11.03 -31.15
C ARG A 279 -0.21 -11.28 -31.08
N ILE A 280 -0.89 -10.81 -30.02
CA ILE A 280 -2.34 -10.93 -29.91
C ILE A 280 -3.09 -10.21 -31.03
N PHE A 281 -2.51 -9.11 -31.54
CA PHE A 281 -3.12 -8.25 -32.56
C PHE A 281 -2.91 -8.76 -33.99
N ASP A 282 -2.00 -9.71 -34.22
CA ASP A 282 -1.79 -10.32 -35.54
C ASP A 282 -2.58 -11.64 -35.66
N PRO A 283 -3.71 -11.66 -36.40
CA PRO A 283 -4.53 -12.85 -36.55
C PRO A 283 -3.83 -13.96 -37.36
N THR A 284 -2.71 -13.68 -38.03
CA THR A 284 -1.93 -14.66 -38.78
C THR A 284 -0.99 -15.47 -37.90
N ILE A 285 -0.71 -15.00 -36.68
CA ILE A 285 0.15 -15.69 -35.71
C ILE A 285 -0.69 -16.68 -34.88
N PRO A 286 -0.48 -18.00 -35.00
CA PRO A 286 -1.13 -18.96 -34.12
C PRO A 286 -0.59 -18.78 -32.69
N LEU A 287 -1.48 -18.72 -31.70
CA LEU A 287 -1.11 -18.66 -30.29
C LEU A 287 -1.64 -19.89 -29.56
N VAL A 288 -0.88 -20.34 -28.57
CA VAL A 288 -1.23 -21.45 -27.69
C VAL A 288 -1.59 -20.86 -26.33
N GLN A 289 -2.72 -21.27 -25.77
CA GLN A 289 -3.13 -20.83 -24.44
C GLN A 289 -2.11 -21.26 -23.38
N ASP A 290 -1.72 -20.31 -22.53
CA ASP A 290 -1.00 -20.55 -21.29
C ASP A 290 -1.60 -19.71 -20.16
N LEU A 291 -2.44 -20.34 -19.34
CA LEU A 291 -3.06 -19.70 -18.18
C LEU A 291 -2.06 -19.45 -17.05
N GLN A 292 -0.99 -20.25 -16.96
CA GLN A 292 0.03 -20.10 -15.92
C GLN A 292 0.98 -18.94 -16.23
N GLU A 293 1.15 -18.59 -17.51
CA GLU A 293 1.88 -17.39 -17.87
C GLU A 293 1.19 -16.12 -17.39
N GLN A 294 -0.12 -16.02 -17.56
CA GLN A 294 -0.89 -14.91 -17.01
C GLN A 294 -0.78 -14.86 -15.48
N VAL A 295 -0.82 -16.01 -14.79
CA VAL A 295 -0.57 -16.10 -13.34
C VAL A 295 0.79 -15.50 -12.96
N ARG A 296 1.88 -15.94 -13.62
CA ARG A 296 3.23 -15.41 -13.34
C ARG A 296 3.33 -13.91 -13.56
N LEU A 297 2.69 -13.39 -14.62
CA LEU A 297 2.67 -11.96 -14.93
C LEU A 297 1.94 -11.13 -13.87
N TYR A 298 0.72 -11.54 -13.48
CA TYR A 298 -0.01 -10.88 -12.39
C TYR A 298 0.76 -10.95 -11.07
N GLU A 299 1.29 -12.12 -10.72
CA GLU A 299 2.07 -12.31 -9.49
C GLU A 299 3.29 -11.40 -9.45
N SER A 300 4.13 -11.45 -10.50
CA SER A 300 5.37 -10.67 -10.57
C SER A 300 5.10 -9.16 -10.48
N PHE A 301 4.07 -8.66 -11.16
CA PHE A 301 3.74 -7.25 -11.16
C PHE A 301 3.20 -6.78 -9.81
N LEU A 302 2.22 -7.49 -9.24
CA LEU A 302 1.64 -7.11 -7.95
C LEU A 302 2.68 -7.22 -6.84
N HIS A 303 3.49 -8.27 -6.85
CA HIS A 303 4.61 -8.42 -5.92
C HIS A 303 5.57 -7.23 -5.98
N VAL A 304 6.07 -6.86 -7.17
CA VAL A 304 7.00 -5.73 -7.33
C VAL A 304 6.36 -4.40 -6.97
N MET A 305 5.13 -4.14 -7.44
CA MET A 305 4.46 -2.86 -7.20
C MET A 305 4.16 -2.66 -5.72
N THR A 306 3.72 -3.70 -5.01
CA THR A 306 3.49 -3.63 -3.56
C THR A 306 4.80 -3.55 -2.79
N ALA A 307 5.81 -4.35 -3.13
CA ALA A 307 7.11 -4.36 -2.43
C ALA A 307 7.91 -3.06 -2.55
N THR A 308 7.61 -2.23 -3.54
CA THR A 308 8.31 -0.97 -3.79
C THR A 308 7.45 0.26 -3.53
N ASN A 309 6.21 0.08 -3.06
CA ASN A 309 5.30 1.18 -2.78
C ASN A 309 5.48 1.70 -1.35
N ASP A 310 6.35 2.70 -1.19
CA ASP A 310 6.49 3.49 0.04
C ASP A 310 5.50 4.69 0.10
N GLY A 311 4.42 4.64 -0.68
CA GLY A 311 3.38 5.67 -0.76
C GLY A 311 3.34 6.46 -2.07
N TRP A 312 4.26 6.22 -3.01
CA TRP A 312 4.29 6.90 -4.31
C TRP A 312 3.19 6.44 -5.28
N LEU A 313 2.71 5.20 -5.14
CA LEU A 313 1.72 4.57 -6.01
C LEU A 313 0.32 4.56 -5.36
N ALA A 314 -0.58 5.38 -5.89
CA ALA A 314 -1.97 5.45 -5.45
C ALA A 314 -2.78 4.19 -5.80
N GLY A 315 -2.42 3.51 -6.89
CA GLY A 315 -2.97 2.19 -7.18
C GLY A 315 -2.88 1.74 -8.62
N VAL A 316 -3.61 0.66 -8.91
CA VAL A 316 -3.54 -0.07 -10.18
C VAL A 316 -4.94 -0.40 -10.69
N SER A 317 -5.12 -0.45 -12.00
CA SER A 317 -6.39 -0.81 -12.63
C SER A 317 -6.20 -1.77 -13.78
N PHE A 318 -6.85 -2.94 -13.68
CA PHE A 318 -6.66 -4.03 -14.63
C PHE A 318 -7.78 -4.11 -15.68
N GLN A 319 -7.37 -4.33 -16.93
CA GLN A 319 -8.23 -4.74 -18.04
C GLN A 319 -8.39 -6.27 -18.07
N ASN A 320 -9.54 -6.83 -18.42
CA ASN A 320 -10.87 -6.23 -18.55
C ASN A 320 -11.88 -7.21 -17.94
N PHE A 321 -12.83 -6.71 -17.17
CA PHE A 321 -13.99 -7.49 -16.74
C PHE A 321 -15.19 -7.14 -17.59
N ASN A 322 -16.08 -8.11 -17.80
CA ASN A 322 -17.31 -7.90 -18.53
C ASN A 322 -18.37 -8.91 -18.08
N ASN A 323 -19.48 -8.96 -18.81
CA ASN A 323 -20.58 -9.86 -18.53
C ASN A 323 -20.88 -10.84 -19.68
N PHE A 324 -19.98 -11.02 -20.63
CA PHE A 324 -20.07 -12.03 -21.67
C PHE A 324 -19.67 -13.41 -21.10
N ILE A 325 -20.31 -14.46 -21.59
CA ILE A 325 -19.87 -15.83 -21.33
C ILE A 325 -18.81 -16.20 -22.38
N ASP A 326 -17.67 -16.69 -21.90
CA ASP A 326 -16.49 -17.01 -22.71
C ASP A 326 -16.82 -17.91 -23.91
N GLY A 327 -16.30 -17.53 -25.10
CA GLY A 327 -16.45 -18.30 -26.34
C GLY A 327 -17.83 -18.22 -27.02
N ALA A 328 -18.73 -17.38 -26.49
CA ALA A 328 -20.09 -17.25 -26.99
C ALA A 328 -20.21 -16.19 -28.13
N VAL A 329 -19.15 -15.45 -28.46
CA VAL A 329 -19.20 -14.43 -29.52
C VAL A 329 -17.97 -14.55 -30.42
N ASN A 330 -18.09 -14.19 -31.70
CA ASN A 330 -16.95 -14.04 -32.61
C ASN A 330 -16.13 -12.78 -32.24
N THR A 331 -15.67 -12.69 -31.00
CA THR A 331 -14.83 -11.59 -30.50
C THR A 331 -13.42 -11.74 -31.05
N ALA A 332 -12.74 -10.59 -31.22
CA ALA A 332 -11.32 -10.61 -31.52
C ALA A 332 -10.56 -11.26 -30.36
N ARG A 333 -9.41 -11.87 -30.66
CA ARG A 333 -8.61 -12.67 -29.70
C ARG A 333 -8.26 -11.93 -28.40
N PHE A 334 -8.23 -10.61 -28.45
CA PHE A 334 -7.93 -9.72 -27.32
C PHE A 334 -9.18 -9.27 -26.53
N LEU A 335 -10.38 -9.26 -27.14
CA LEU A 335 -11.56 -8.57 -26.57
C LEU A 335 -12.36 -9.38 -25.55
N ASP A 336 -12.25 -10.70 -25.58
CA ASP A 336 -12.62 -11.60 -24.48
C ASP A 336 -12.35 -13.04 -24.93
N GLY A 337 -12.01 -13.94 -24.01
CA GLY A 337 -11.74 -15.34 -24.36
C GLY A 337 -10.51 -15.98 -23.70
N PRO A 338 -10.19 -17.23 -24.07
CA PRO A 338 -9.15 -18.02 -23.42
C PRO A 338 -7.73 -17.45 -23.52
N LEU A 339 -7.48 -16.52 -24.44
CA LEU A 339 -6.20 -15.86 -24.67
C LEU A 339 -6.20 -14.37 -24.27
N SER A 340 -7.38 -13.82 -23.90
CA SER A 340 -7.56 -12.40 -23.64
C SER A 340 -6.79 -11.94 -22.40
N GLU A 341 -6.72 -10.63 -22.24
CA GLU A 341 -6.17 -9.95 -21.07
C GLU A 341 -7.00 -10.11 -19.79
N SER A 342 -8.31 -10.40 -19.94
CA SER A 342 -9.21 -10.62 -18.80
C SER A 342 -8.67 -11.73 -17.91
N PRO A 343 -8.49 -11.51 -16.60
CA PRO A 343 -8.21 -12.57 -15.65
C PRO A 343 -9.49 -13.31 -15.24
N GLN A 344 -10.67 -12.75 -15.50
CA GLN A 344 -11.97 -13.25 -15.05
C GLN A 344 -12.18 -14.71 -15.46
N ASN A 345 -12.59 -15.55 -14.51
CA ASN A 345 -12.73 -17.00 -14.64
C ASN A 345 -11.44 -17.77 -15.00
N LYS A 346 -10.26 -17.15 -14.85
CA LYS A 346 -8.95 -17.78 -15.06
C LYS A 346 -8.18 -17.85 -13.73
N PRO A 347 -7.15 -18.71 -13.62
CA PRO A 347 -6.33 -18.79 -12.40
C PRO A 347 -5.69 -17.46 -11.96
N ALA A 348 -5.47 -16.52 -12.90
CA ALA A 348 -4.95 -15.19 -12.61
C ALA A 348 -5.91 -14.33 -11.77
N GLU A 349 -7.24 -14.52 -11.86
CA GLU A 349 -8.21 -13.81 -11.02
C GLU A 349 -8.03 -14.18 -9.55
N ALA A 350 -7.72 -15.44 -9.23
CA ALA A 350 -7.44 -15.84 -7.85
C ALA A 350 -6.14 -15.19 -7.31
N VAL A 351 -5.16 -14.91 -8.17
CA VAL A 351 -3.95 -14.16 -7.78
C VAL A 351 -4.28 -12.70 -7.53
N LEU A 352 -4.96 -12.07 -8.48
CA LEU A 352 -5.45 -10.70 -8.36
C LEU A 352 -6.26 -10.52 -7.07
N ALA A 353 -7.24 -11.39 -6.84
CA ALA A 353 -8.11 -11.37 -5.68
C ALA A 353 -7.33 -11.56 -4.38
N ALA A 354 -6.32 -12.45 -4.37
CA ALA A 354 -5.52 -12.67 -3.18
C ALA A 354 -4.68 -11.43 -2.83
N TRP A 355 -4.07 -10.76 -3.81
CA TRP A 355 -3.38 -9.49 -3.58
C TRP A 355 -4.36 -8.39 -3.13
N PHE A 356 -5.45 -8.17 -3.88
CA PHE A 356 -6.40 -7.09 -3.58
C PHE A 356 -7.14 -7.24 -2.23
N ASN A 357 -7.30 -8.48 -1.74
CA ASN A 357 -7.88 -8.74 -0.43
C ASN A 357 -6.85 -8.80 0.71
N GLY A 358 -5.58 -8.45 0.48
CA GLY A 358 -4.58 -8.49 1.54
C GLY A 358 -4.05 -9.89 1.87
N LEU A 359 -4.45 -10.93 1.12
CA LEU A 359 -4.15 -12.34 1.41
C LEU A 359 -2.75 -12.77 0.95
N ARG A 360 -2.10 -11.97 0.10
CA ARG A 360 -0.71 -12.15 -0.30
C ARG A 360 0.07 -10.97 0.23
N GLN A 361 1.00 -11.24 1.13
CA GLN A 361 1.86 -10.23 1.73
C GLN A 361 3.14 -10.10 0.89
N GLY A 362 3.65 -8.87 0.78
CA GLY A 362 4.94 -8.60 0.12
C GLY A 362 6.10 -9.28 0.87
N PRO A 363 7.32 -9.28 0.29
CA PRO A 363 8.49 -9.65 1.05
C PRO A 363 8.67 -8.60 2.14
N GLY A 364 8.61 -9.02 3.40
CA GLY A 364 8.81 -8.09 4.50
C GLY A 364 10.17 -7.41 4.42
N ILE A 365 10.21 -6.14 4.79
CA ILE A 365 11.44 -5.36 4.88
C ILE A 365 12.07 -5.53 6.27
N THR A 366 13.38 -5.34 6.34
CA THR A 366 14.06 -5.19 7.63
C THR A 366 14.53 -3.75 7.72
N VAL A 367 13.90 -2.98 8.62
CA VAL A 367 14.30 -1.61 8.92
C VAL A 367 14.94 -1.60 10.30
N VAL A 368 16.13 -1.04 10.36
CA VAL A 368 16.84 -0.80 11.61
C VAL A 368 17.07 0.69 11.67
N ASP A 369 16.37 1.35 12.58
CA ASP A 369 16.56 2.75 12.90
C ASP A 369 17.76 2.94 13.84
N ASP A 370 18.24 4.18 13.92
CA ASP A 370 19.56 4.53 14.42
C ASP A 370 19.57 4.93 15.92
N PHE A 371 20.04 6.12 16.27
CA PHE A 371 20.17 6.61 17.65
C PHE A 371 19.19 7.74 17.97
N HIS A 372 18.27 8.03 17.07
CA HIS A 372 17.37 9.17 17.14
C HIS A 372 15.93 8.73 17.35
N ASN A 373 15.11 9.62 17.92
CA ASN A 373 13.67 9.44 17.89
C ASN A 373 13.18 9.44 16.43
N GLY A 374 12.70 8.30 15.94
CA GLY A 374 12.27 8.13 14.57
C GLY A 374 10.83 7.64 14.42
N GLU A 375 10.35 7.68 13.19
CA GLU A 375 9.18 6.91 12.77
C GLU A 375 9.64 5.88 11.74
N VAL A 376 9.43 4.61 12.05
CA VAL A 376 9.82 3.46 11.24
C VAL A 376 8.55 2.79 10.76
N SER A 377 8.33 2.76 9.44
CA SER A 377 7.18 2.09 8.85
C SER A 377 7.63 0.89 8.01
N GLY A 378 7.03 -0.26 8.27
CA GLY A 378 7.20 -1.50 7.49
C GLY A 378 6.40 -1.49 6.19
N GLY A 379 5.15 -1.06 6.29
CA GLY A 379 4.27 -0.93 5.13
C GLY A 379 3.47 -2.21 4.91
N TYR A 380 3.76 -2.94 3.85
CA TYR A 380 2.99 -4.14 3.50
C TYR A 380 3.93 -5.33 3.35
N GLY A 381 3.79 -6.35 4.20
CA GLY A 381 4.72 -7.47 4.29
C GLY A 381 4.86 -7.98 5.71
N HIS A 382 5.66 -9.03 5.90
CA HIS A 382 6.06 -9.54 7.23
C HIS A 382 7.33 -8.85 7.70
N ASP A 383 7.21 -7.61 8.15
CA ASP A 383 8.33 -6.71 8.36
C ASP A 383 9.07 -7.01 9.66
N THR A 384 10.34 -6.62 9.72
CA THR A 384 11.13 -6.61 10.95
C THR A 384 11.61 -5.19 11.21
N LEU A 385 11.01 -4.52 12.18
CA LEU A 385 11.25 -3.12 12.50
C LEU A 385 11.99 -3.01 13.83
N THR A 386 13.18 -2.41 13.82
CA THR A 386 13.95 -2.12 15.04
C THR A 386 14.03 -0.61 15.23
N GLY A 387 13.61 -0.09 16.39
CA GLY A 387 13.68 1.34 16.71
C GLY A 387 15.10 1.81 17.06
N GLY A 388 15.91 0.91 17.62
CA GLY A 388 17.28 1.26 17.94
C GLY A 388 17.35 1.98 19.28
N ALA A 389 17.88 3.21 19.34
CA ALA A 389 17.85 4.03 20.55
C ALA A 389 17.16 5.35 20.26
N GLY A 390 16.49 5.92 21.27
CA GLY A 390 15.55 7.04 21.05
C GLY A 390 14.12 6.60 21.33
N GLN A 391 13.21 7.57 21.45
CA GLN A 391 11.77 7.29 21.57
C GLN A 391 11.17 7.18 20.16
N ASP A 392 10.88 5.96 19.75
CA ASP A 392 10.53 5.64 18.37
C ASP A 392 9.05 5.36 18.19
N THR A 393 8.58 5.56 16.97
CA THR A 393 7.27 5.12 16.52
C THR A 393 7.43 4.04 15.46
N LEU A 394 7.15 2.79 15.81
CA LEU A 394 7.19 1.66 14.88
C LEU A 394 5.78 1.36 14.37
N VAL A 395 5.62 1.29 13.05
CA VAL A 395 4.35 1.05 12.36
C VAL A 395 4.52 -0.12 11.40
N GLY A 396 3.93 -1.27 11.73
CA GLY A 396 3.97 -2.48 10.88
C GLY A 396 3.07 -2.35 9.66
N ALA A 397 1.82 -1.96 9.93
CA ALA A 397 0.71 -1.84 8.99
C ALA A 397 0.12 -3.19 8.57
N VAL A 398 0.43 -3.76 7.41
CA VAL A 398 -0.18 -5.04 7.00
C VAL A 398 0.84 -6.15 6.97
N GLY A 399 0.66 -7.11 7.86
CA GLY A 399 1.33 -8.40 7.85
C GLY A 399 1.66 -8.89 9.25
N ASP A 400 2.23 -10.09 9.35
CA ASP A 400 2.71 -10.56 10.66
C ASP A 400 4.09 -9.95 10.92
N ASP A 401 4.14 -8.83 11.64
CA ASP A 401 5.35 -8.04 11.82
C ASP A 401 6.12 -8.41 13.10
N LEU A 402 7.44 -8.19 13.06
CA LEU A 402 8.35 -8.33 14.19
C LEU A 402 8.93 -6.98 14.59
N PHE A 403 8.53 -6.49 15.75
CA PHE A 403 9.03 -5.26 16.34
C PHE A 403 10.12 -5.53 17.37
N VAL A 404 11.15 -4.71 17.35
CA VAL A 404 12.22 -4.67 18.35
C VAL A 404 12.37 -3.19 18.77
N PRO A 405 11.59 -2.71 19.75
CA PRO A 405 11.49 -1.29 20.10
C PRO A 405 12.86 -0.69 20.44
N GLY A 406 13.48 -1.17 21.51
CA GLY A 406 14.84 -0.82 21.88
C GLY A 406 15.93 -1.72 21.26
N PRO A 407 17.20 -1.55 21.66
CA PRO A 407 18.28 -2.39 21.15
C PRO A 407 18.05 -3.85 21.53
N ALA A 408 18.09 -4.74 20.53
CA ALA A 408 17.82 -6.19 20.62
C ALA A 408 18.66 -6.95 21.67
N ASN A 409 19.64 -6.28 22.27
CA ASN A 409 20.63 -6.79 23.19
C ASN A 409 21.16 -5.67 24.11
N SER A 410 21.55 -6.05 25.32
CA SER A 410 22.31 -5.18 26.24
C SER A 410 23.73 -4.86 25.76
N THR A 411 24.01 -4.96 24.45
CA THR A 411 25.30 -4.59 23.89
C THR A 411 25.38 -3.07 23.86
N PRO A 412 26.39 -2.47 24.51
CA PRO A 412 26.53 -1.03 24.50
C PRO A 412 26.67 -0.52 23.06
N LEU A 413 25.83 0.45 22.69
CA LEU A 413 25.91 1.09 21.39
C LEU A 413 27.17 1.98 21.31
N THR A 414 27.72 2.17 20.12
CA THR A 414 28.86 3.07 19.90
C THR A 414 28.49 4.15 18.91
N GLY A 415 28.64 5.41 19.31
CA GLY A 415 28.30 6.55 18.46
C GLY A 415 29.00 7.84 18.89
N TYR A 416 28.48 8.96 18.42
CA TYR A 416 29.01 10.29 18.58
C TYR A 416 27.97 11.21 19.20
N MET A 417 28.25 11.75 20.38
CA MET A 417 27.42 12.77 21.01
C MET A 417 27.80 14.13 20.46
N VAL A 418 26.89 14.74 19.70
CA VAL A 418 27.09 16.03 19.05
C VAL A 418 26.38 17.11 19.84
N ASP A 419 27.05 18.25 20.05
CA ASP A 419 26.46 19.49 20.54
C ASP A 419 26.81 20.60 19.55
N ILE A 420 25.79 21.20 18.94
CA ILE A 420 25.91 22.34 18.05
C ILE A 420 25.52 23.59 18.81
N THR A 421 26.40 24.58 18.82
CA THR A 421 26.13 25.94 19.29
C THR A 421 25.81 26.83 18.10
N LEU A 422 24.60 27.38 18.05
CA LEU A 422 24.16 28.22 16.93
C LEU A 422 23.20 29.35 17.31
N ARG A 423 22.99 30.26 16.35
CA ARG A 423 22.09 31.41 16.47
C ARG A 423 21.35 31.68 15.16
N GLY A 424 20.17 32.27 15.26
CA GLY A 424 19.37 32.70 14.13
C GLY A 424 19.30 34.22 13.98
N VAL A 425 19.31 34.73 12.75
CA VAL A 425 18.95 36.12 12.45
C VAL A 425 17.46 36.19 12.14
N LEU A 426 16.72 36.92 12.98
CA LEU A 426 15.28 37.11 12.84
C LEU A 426 15.01 38.19 11.78
N ALA A 427 14.26 37.83 10.73
CA ALA A 427 13.83 38.76 9.69
C ALA A 427 12.39 38.46 9.23
N GLY A 428 11.65 39.50 8.85
CA GLY A 428 10.30 39.37 8.30
C GLY A 428 9.24 38.80 9.26
N GLY A 429 9.48 38.82 10.57
CA GLY A 429 8.50 38.39 11.59
C GLY A 429 8.40 36.88 11.85
N ALA A 430 9.27 36.06 11.26
CA ALA A 430 9.34 34.62 11.55
C ALA A 430 10.75 34.20 12.00
N THR A 431 10.79 33.19 12.87
CA THR A 431 11.99 32.57 13.45
C THR A 431 12.62 31.55 12.49
N PRO A 432 13.96 31.51 12.33
CA PRO A 432 14.64 30.46 11.56
C PRO A 432 14.30 29.07 12.09
N VAL A 433 14.17 28.11 11.17
CA VAL A 433 13.98 26.69 11.44
C VAL A 433 15.13 25.94 10.77
N VAL A 434 15.75 25.02 11.51
CA VAL A 434 16.80 24.14 11.01
C VAL A 434 16.40 22.69 11.17
N SER A 435 16.77 21.88 10.20
CA SER A 435 16.75 20.43 10.25
C SER A 435 18.17 19.88 10.30
N ILE A 436 18.41 18.86 11.12
CA ILE A 436 19.62 18.02 11.04
C ILE A 436 19.30 16.80 10.21
N LEU A 437 20.14 16.53 9.22
CA LEU A 437 19.99 15.45 8.27
C LEU A 437 21.17 14.46 8.40
N ASP A 438 20.89 13.18 8.19
CA ASP A 438 21.88 12.12 8.07
C ASP A 438 22.64 12.17 6.72
N SER A 439 23.43 11.13 6.43
CA SER A 439 24.17 11.00 5.17
C SER A 439 23.29 10.74 3.95
N ASP A 440 22.08 10.19 4.15
CA ASP A 440 21.12 9.84 3.10
C ASP A 440 20.17 11.02 2.79
N GLY A 441 20.16 12.04 3.66
CA GLY A 441 19.40 13.27 3.51
C GLY A 441 18.08 13.28 4.29
N HIS A 442 17.84 12.30 5.16
CA HIS A 442 16.66 12.26 6.02
C HIS A 442 16.83 13.18 7.22
N ALA A 443 15.80 13.97 7.53
CA ALA A 443 15.83 14.89 8.66
C ALA A 443 15.35 14.21 9.95
N PHE A 444 16.21 14.10 10.96
CA PHE A 444 15.90 13.45 12.25
C PHE A 444 15.71 14.44 13.42
N LEU A 445 16.12 15.70 13.26
CA LEU A 445 15.90 16.75 14.27
C LEU A 445 15.52 18.07 13.61
N THR A 446 14.30 18.56 13.87
CA THR A 446 13.87 19.90 13.44
C THR A 446 13.73 20.83 14.64
N HIS A 447 14.34 22.02 14.56
CA HIS A 447 14.31 22.98 15.66
C HIS A 447 14.03 24.41 15.20
N THR A 448 13.16 25.09 15.94
CA THR A 448 12.87 26.52 15.74
C THR A 448 13.78 27.38 16.62
N LEU A 449 14.69 28.13 16.00
CA LEU A 449 15.69 28.93 16.69
C LEU A 449 15.08 30.22 17.26
N THR A 450 15.21 30.39 18.59
CA THR A 450 14.77 31.60 19.30
C THR A 450 15.95 32.50 19.69
N ALA A 451 17.17 31.97 19.72
CA ALA A 451 18.42 32.69 19.94
C ALA A 451 18.71 33.68 18.81
N SER A 452 18.50 34.97 19.10
CA SER A 452 18.73 36.05 18.14
C SER A 452 20.22 36.41 18.01
N LEU A 453 20.68 36.52 16.77
CA LEU A 453 21.93 37.17 16.35
C LEU A 453 21.59 38.55 15.74
N ASP A 454 22.21 39.60 16.26
CA ASP A 454 22.22 40.93 15.62
C ASP A 454 23.51 41.08 14.80
N PRO A 455 23.45 40.96 13.46
CA PRO A 455 24.65 41.02 12.62
C PRO A 455 25.27 42.43 12.55
N ALA A 456 24.53 43.48 12.89
CA ALA A 456 25.03 44.86 12.90
C ALA A 456 25.66 45.23 14.26
N GLN A 457 25.17 44.65 15.35
CA GLN A 457 25.73 44.80 16.70
C GLN A 457 25.84 43.45 17.41
N PRO A 458 26.90 42.67 17.15
CA PRO A 458 27.06 41.32 17.73
C PRO A 458 26.94 41.29 19.26
N GLY A 459 27.32 42.38 19.95
CA GLY A 459 27.19 42.53 21.40
C GLY A 459 25.77 42.65 21.95
N ASN A 460 24.74 42.77 21.09
CA ASN A 460 23.32 42.77 21.45
C ASN A 460 22.64 41.40 21.20
N SER A 461 23.39 40.39 20.73
CA SER A 461 22.85 39.05 20.49
C SER A 461 22.49 38.36 21.80
N GLY A 462 21.49 37.47 21.78
CA GLY A 462 21.03 36.71 22.96
C GLY A 462 22.07 35.70 23.48
N PRO A 463 21.71 34.73 24.34
CA PRO A 463 22.50 33.51 24.47
C PRO A 463 22.37 32.65 23.19
N ALA A 464 23.41 31.86 22.86
CA ALA A 464 23.32 30.87 21.79
C ALA A 464 22.48 29.68 22.24
N GLU A 465 21.86 28.97 21.30
CA GLU A 465 21.17 27.72 21.56
C GLU A 465 22.09 26.53 21.31
N HIS A 466 21.84 25.46 22.06
CA HIS A 466 22.54 24.19 21.97
C HIS A 466 21.59 23.13 21.43
N LEU A 467 21.96 22.47 20.34
CA LEU A 467 21.27 21.29 19.82
C LEU A 467 22.13 20.08 20.08
N GLN A 468 21.60 19.15 20.87
CA GLN A 468 22.28 17.92 21.25
C GLN A 468 21.58 16.71 20.64
N PHE A 469 22.36 15.82 20.02
CA PHE A 469 21.88 14.57 19.43
C PHE A 469 23.01 13.54 19.36
N LEU A 470 22.68 12.29 19.02
CA LEU A 470 23.59 11.16 18.90
C LEU A 470 23.62 10.68 17.46
N THR A 471 24.78 10.51 16.83
CA THR A 471 24.87 9.91 15.48
C THR A 471 25.90 8.79 15.48
N ASP A 472 25.70 7.75 14.68
CA ASP A 472 26.68 6.67 14.49
C ASP A 472 27.58 6.87 13.27
N ASP A 473 27.20 7.77 12.36
CA ASP A 473 27.93 8.03 11.14
C ASP A 473 29.29 8.70 11.45
N PRO A 474 30.42 8.02 11.20
CA PRO A 474 31.73 8.63 11.37
C PRO A 474 32.06 9.65 10.27
N ALA A 475 31.30 9.69 9.16
CA ALA A 475 31.55 10.58 8.04
C ALA A 475 31.03 12.00 8.31
N GLY A 476 29.85 12.15 8.93
CA GLY A 476 29.31 13.48 9.19
C GLY A 476 27.80 13.56 9.35
N PHE A 477 27.28 14.79 9.21
CA PHE A 477 25.85 15.09 9.16
C PHE A 477 25.64 16.44 8.47
N THR A 478 24.39 16.78 8.17
CA THR A 478 24.03 18.03 7.47
C THR A 478 23.11 18.89 8.33
N ILE A 479 23.28 20.20 8.30
CA ILE A 479 22.38 21.19 8.93
C ILE A 479 21.70 21.98 7.82
N ARG A 480 20.40 21.78 7.59
CA ARG A 480 19.63 22.47 6.55
C ARG A 480 18.76 23.58 7.15
N GLU A 481 18.67 24.72 6.46
CA GLU A 481 17.71 25.78 6.82
C GLU A 481 16.39 25.59 6.05
N ASP A 482 15.29 25.34 6.75
CA ASP A 482 14.02 24.94 6.10
C ASP A 482 13.14 26.11 5.69
N ASN A 483 13.24 27.24 6.39
CA ASN A 483 12.36 28.40 6.18
C ASN A 483 13.11 29.69 5.88
N TRP A 484 14.25 29.58 5.18
CA TRP A 484 15.09 30.72 4.82
C TRP A 484 14.33 31.74 3.95
N ALA A 485 14.75 33.00 4.01
CA ALA A 485 14.18 34.05 3.19
C ALA A 485 15.22 35.12 2.85
N PHE A 486 15.47 35.31 1.55
CA PHE A 486 16.26 36.41 1.04
C PHE A 486 15.37 37.65 0.86
N LEU A 487 15.41 38.60 1.81
CA LEU A 487 14.62 39.83 1.73
C LEU A 487 15.45 41.03 1.23
N GLY A 488 16.76 40.84 1.02
CA GLY A 488 17.62 41.78 0.28
C GLY A 488 19.05 41.88 0.81
N PHE A 489 19.91 42.63 0.12
CA PHE A 489 21.35 42.77 0.43
C PHE A 489 21.67 43.61 1.70
N SER A 490 20.68 43.89 2.55
CA SER A 490 20.89 44.57 3.82
C SER A 490 21.31 43.55 4.88
N PRO A 491 22.26 43.87 5.79
CA PRO A 491 22.57 43.02 6.95
C PRO A 491 21.35 42.70 7.83
N GLN A 492 20.28 43.50 7.74
CA GLN A 492 19.03 43.36 8.50
C GLN A 492 17.92 42.67 7.70
N GLY A 493 18.17 42.36 6.41
CA GLY A 493 17.15 41.88 5.49
C GLY A 493 16.99 40.36 5.47
N ASN A 494 18.03 39.59 5.73
CA ASN A 494 17.97 38.15 5.50
C ASN A 494 17.69 37.37 6.79
N ARG A 495 16.90 36.30 6.65
CA ARG A 495 16.80 35.24 7.64
C ARG A 495 17.92 34.23 7.35
N PHE A 496 18.78 33.97 8.33
CA PHE A 496 19.87 33.00 8.21
C PHE A 496 20.29 32.45 9.58
N VAL A 497 21.11 31.40 9.54
CA VAL A 497 21.65 30.68 10.69
C VAL A 497 23.17 30.85 10.73
N ARG A 498 23.71 30.98 11.95
CA ARG A 498 25.15 31.03 12.22
C ARG A 498 25.56 29.87 13.12
N ILE A 499 26.53 29.09 12.66
CA ILE A 499 27.20 28.06 13.47
C ILE A 499 28.36 28.71 14.25
N GLU A 500 28.30 28.67 15.57
CA GLU A 500 29.33 29.21 16.46
C GLU A 500 30.30 28.14 16.98
N GLY A 501 29.83 26.91 17.10
CA GLY A 501 30.61 25.79 17.62
C GLY A 501 29.96 24.46 17.32
N ILE A 502 30.76 23.42 17.13
CA ILE A 502 30.31 22.02 17.15
C ILE A 502 31.30 21.27 18.03
N THR A 503 30.79 20.51 18.98
CA THR A 503 31.58 19.54 19.74
C THR A 503 31.06 18.14 19.48
N VAL A 504 31.99 17.19 19.38
CA VAL A 504 31.69 15.76 19.21
C VAL A 504 32.38 15.01 20.33
N ASN A 505 31.62 14.27 21.14
CA ASN A 505 32.10 13.63 22.37
C ASN A 505 32.78 14.64 23.32
N GLY A 506 32.26 15.88 23.34
CA GLY A 506 32.82 17.01 24.07
C GLY A 506 34.13 17.58 23.50
N VAL A 507 34.62 17.07 22.36
CA VAL A 507 35.80 17.57 21.65
C VAL A 507 35.37 18.60 20.60
N PRO A 508 35.82 19.86 20.68
CA PRO A 508 35.48 20.86 19.67
C PRO A 508 36.04 20.51 18.28
N LEU A 509 35.20 20.60 17.26
CA LEU A 509 35.63 20.47 15.86
C LEU A 509 36.38 21.71 15.38
N ASN A 510 37.34 21.51 14.48
CA ASN A 510 37.95 22.61 13.74
C ASN A 510 37.05 23.01 12.58
N LEU A 511 36.05 23.85 12.85
CA LEU A 511 35.01 24.24 11.88
C LEU A 511 35.55 24.69 10.50
N PRO A 512 36.63 25.48 10.37
CA PRO A 512 37.23 25.77 9.05
C PRO A 512 37.60 24.55 8.19
N GLN A 513 37.83 23.39 8.80
CA GLN A 513 38.18 22.14 8.13
C GLN A 513 37.01 21.15 8.09
N SER A 514 36.13 21.21 9.09
CA SER A 514 35.03 20.27 9.27
C SER A 514 33.70 20.76 8.72
N LEU A 515 33.56 22.04 8.35
CA LEU A 515 32.29 22.63 7.93
C LEU A 515 32.38 23.10 6.48
N VAL A 516 31.39 22.75 5.66
CA VAL A 516 31.23 23.29 4.31
C VAL A 516 29.83 23.86 4.19
N TYR A 517 29.71 25.16 3.95
CA TYR A 517 28.43 25.76 3.64
C TYR A 517 28.11 25.57 2.14
N VAL A 518 26.90 25.13 1.84
CA VAL A 518 26.40 24.94 0.47
C VAL A 518 25.18 25.84 0.28
N THR A 519 25.26 26.76 -0.69
CA THR A 519 24.14 27.67 -1.01
C THR A 519 22.99 26.90 -1.68
N PRO A 520 21.77 27.47 -1.74
CA PRO A 520 20.65 26.83 -2.46
C PRO A 520 20.96 26.51 -3.93
N GLU A 521 21.86 27.26 -4.57
CA GLU A 521 22.32 27.04 -5.94
C GLU A 521 23.47 26.03 -6.06
N GLY A 522 23.82 25.34 -4.97
CA GLY A 522 24.85 24.30 -4.93
C GLY A 522 26.30 24.83 -4.89
N GLN A 523 26.51 26.11 -4.59
CA GLN A 523 27.86 26.65 -4.46
C GLN A 523 28.45 26.33 -3.07
N THR A 524 29.66 25.78 -3.03
CA THR A 524 30.32 25.39 -1.78
C THR A 524 31.25 26.47 -1.25
N GLN A 525 31.26 26.65 0.07
CA GLN A 525 32.09 27.61 0.81
C GLN A 525 32.73 26.90 2.02
N PRO A 526 33.98 26.40 1.88
CA PRO A 526 34.68 25.74 2.97
C PRO A 526 34.88 26.68 4.18
N GLY A 527 34.55 26.20 5.38
CA GLY A 527 34.57 26.98 6.61
C GLY A 527 33.51 28.07 6.68
N GLY A 528 32.49 28.05 5.83
CA GLY A 528 31.37 28.99 5.90
C GLY A 528 30.56 28.79 7.17
N PHE A 529 30.44 29.85 7.99
CA PHE A 529 29.74 29.80 9.28
C PHE A 529 28.31 30.34 9.23
N ASP A 530 27.98 31.12 8.19
CA ASP A 530 26.74 31.87 8.09
C ASP A 530 25.99 31.47 6.80
N SER A 531 24.70 31.11 6.90
CA SER A 531 23.87 30.69 5.75
C SER A 531 23.25 31.89 5.03
N VAL A 532 24.02 32.96 4.79
CA VAL A 532 23.53 34.32 4.41
C VAL A 532 22.50 34.35 3.26
N HIS A 533 22.37 33.27 2.47
CA HIS A 533 21.38 33.09 1.40
C HIS A 533 20.55 31.79 1.51
N GLY A 534 20.33 31.23 2.70
CA GLY A 534 19.71 29.91 2.88
C GLY A 534 20.68 28.77 2.56
N GLY A 535 20.18 27.54 2.39
CA GLY A 535 20.99 26.37 2.03
C GLY A 535 21.28 25.45 3.20
N ARG A 536 22.47 24.86 3.23
CA ARG A 536 22.85 23.86 4.24
C ARG A 536 24.32 23.90 4.62
N PHE A 537 24.67 23.31 5.75
CA PHE A 537 26.04 23.09 6.18
C PHE A 537 26.32 21.59 6.25
N ASP A 538 27.28 21.13 5.47
CA ASP A 538 27.76 19.76 5.52
C ASP A 538 28.91 19.69 6.56
N VAL A 539 28.77 18.85 7.58
CA VAL A 539 29.69 18.73 8.72
C VAL A 539 30.42 17.40 8.66
N ALA A 540 31.75 17.42 8.58
CA ALA A 540 32.59 16.24 8.65
C ALA A 540 33.10 15.99 10.08
N ILE A 541 32.80 14.81 10.61
CA ILE A 541 33.39 14.34 11.88
C ILE A 541 34.83 13.90 11.61
N SER A 542 35.76 14.34 12.44
CA SER A 542 37.16 13.96 12.26
C SER A 542 37.36 12.48 12.57
N ALA A 543 37.98 11.72 11.66
CA ALA A 543 38.38 10.33 11.89
C ALA A 543 39.32 10.12 13.10
N ALA A 544 39.86 11.19 13.69
CA ALA A 544 40.64 11.13 14.93
C ALA A 544 39.77 11.04 16.20
N ILE A 545 38.47 11.34 16.11
CA ILE A 545 37.53 11.22 17.22
C ILE A 545 36.98 9.79 17.19
N ALA A 546 37.30 9.01 18.22
CA ALA A 546 36.74 7.68 18.38
C ALA A 546 35.27 7.77 18.88
N PRO A 547 34.39 6.84 18.46
CA PRO A 547 33.05 6.77 19.02
C PRO A 547 33.12 6.46 20.51
N VAL A 548 32.12 6.92 21.26
CA VAL A 548 31.94 6.60 22.68
C VAL A 548 30.92 5.50 22.84
N VAL A 549 31.06 4.75 23.92
CA VAL A 549 30.01 3.82 24.35
C VAL A 549 28.85 4.64 24.92
N ILE A 550 27.69 4.53 24.28
CA ILE A 550 26.45 5.14 24.71
C ILE A 550 25.66 4.04 25.43
N SER A 551 25.31 4.32 26.69
CA SER A 551 24.35 3.47 27.39
C SER A 551 22.97 3.87 26.89
N PRO A 552 22.12 2.93 26.43
CA PRO A 552 20.75 3.25 26.08
C PRO A 552 20.08 3.93 27.29
N SER A 553 19.37 5.03 27.05
CA SER A 553 18.41 5.51 28.03
C SER A 553 17.22 4.56 28.08
N PRO A 554 16.44 4.55 29.18
CA PRO A 554 15.10 3.98 29.13
C PRO A 554 14.32 4.82 28.11
N ASP A 555 14.11 4.25 26.93
CA ASP A 555 13.40 4.90 25.84
C ASP A 555 11.97 4.35 25.79
N ASN A 556 11.01 5.22 25.48
CA ASN A 556 9.59 4.90 25.55
C ASN A 556 9.03 4.88 24.14
N ASP A 557 8.79 3.69 23.61
CA ASP A 557 8.41 3.55 22.20
C ASP A 557 6.91 3.43 22.02
N HIS A 558 6.46 3.81 20.84
CA HIS A 558 5.10 3.57 20.37
C HIS A 558 5.15 2.52 19.28
N VAL A 559 4.47 1.38 19.50
CA VAL A 559 4.36 0.32 18.49
C VAL A 559 2.92 0.19 18.05
N TYR A 560 2.72 0.27 16.75
CA TYR A 560 1.46 0.04 16.07
C TYR A 560 1.65 -1.18 15.17
N GLY A 561 1.14 -2.34 15.59
CA GLY A 561 1.23 -3.59 14.81
C GLY A 561 0.46 -3.46 13.51
N GLY A 562 -0.87 -3.42 13.62
CA GLY A 562 -1.75 -3.17 12.48
C GLY A 562 -2.65 -4.37 12.25
N ASP A 563 -2.75 -4.81 11.00
CA ASP A 563 -3.46 -6.03 10.63
C ASP A 563 -2.45 -7.19 10.48
N GLY A 564 -2.67 -8.30 11.17
CA GLY A 564 -1.78 -9.46 11.13
C GLY A 564 -1.64 -10.09 12.50
N ILE A 565 -0.61 -10.92 12.69
CA ILE A 565 -0.19 -11.45 13.99
C ILE A 565 1.15 -10.79 14.36
N ASP A 566 1.06 -9.68 15.06
CA ASP A 566 2.21 -8.85 15.34
C ASP A 566 2.93 -9.29 16.61
N THR A 567 4.26 -9.31 16.53
CA THR A 567 5.14 -9.74 17.61
C THR A 567 6.08 -8.63 18.04
N VAL A 568 6.02 -8.24 19.31
CA VAL A 568 7.04 -7.38 19.93
C VAL A 568 8.04 -8.25 20.68
N GLN A 569 9.32 -8.11 20.35
CA GLN A 569 10.41 -8.88 20.96
C GLN A 569 11.23 -8.03 21.93
N TYR A 570 11.20 -8.46 23.18
CA TYR A 570 11.97 -7.92 24.30
C TYR A 570 13.20 -8.76 24.59
N ALA A 571 14.34 -8.10 24.83
CA ALA A 571 15.61 -8.77 25.12
C ALA A 571 15.67 -9.39 26.53
N GLY A 572 14.91 -8.88 27.49
CA GLY A 572 14.92 -9.35 28.88
C GLY A 572 14.02 -10.56 29.13
N VAL A 573 14.12 -11.13 30.33
CA VAL A 573 13.19 -12.18 30.81
C VAL A 573 11.85 -11.56 31.22
N ARG A 574 10.75 -12.32 31.11
CA ARG A 574 9.39 -11.84 31.41
C ARG A 574 9.29 -11.21 32.81
N ALA A 575 9.97 -11.76 33.81
CA ALA A 575 9.94 -11.26 35.19
C ALA A 575 10.53 -9.83 35.36
N GLY A 576 11.27 -9.33 34.35
CA GLY A 576 11.79 -7.97 34.30
C GLY A 576 10.75 -6.93 33.87
N TYR A 577 9.62 -7.34 33.29
CA TYR A 577 8.64 -6.42 32.71
C TYR A 577 7.32 -6.41 33.50
N SER A 578 6.62 -5.28 33.44
CA SER A 578 5.24 -5.16 33.93
C SER A 578 4.31 -4.80 32.77
N LEU A 579 3.10 -5.34 32.81
CA LEU A 579 2.08 -5.15 31.77
C LEU A 579 0.90 -4.38 32.39
N ALA A 580 0.45 -3.32 31.73
CA ALA A 580 -0.72 -2.54 32.14
C ALA A 580 -1.52 -2.10 30.91
N HIS A 581 -2.85 -2.10 30.99
CA HIS A 581 -3.70 -1.60 29.91
C HIS A 581 -4.03 -0.12 30.13
N ASP A 582 -3.93 0.68 29.07
CA ASP A 582 -4.47 2.06 28.99
C ASP A 582 -5.42 2.17 27.79
N GLY A 583 -6.73 2.08 28.05
CA GLY A 583 -7.72 1.98 26.99
C GLY A 583 -7.58 0.67 26.19
N SER A 584 -7.32 0.77 24.90
CA SER A 584 -7.03 -0.38 24.01
C SER A 584 -5.53 -0.62 23.82
N ALA A 585 -4.67 0.25 24.36
CA ALA A 585 -3.23 0.11 24.28
C ALA A 585 -2.69 -0.70 25.47
N LEU A 586 -1.62 -1.45 25.22
CA LEU A 586 -0.86 -2.18 26.22
C LEU A 586 0.44 -1.43 26.53
N ILE A 587 0.65 -1.10 27.80
CA ILE A 587 1.89 -0.55 28.30
C ILE A 587 2.78 -1.69 28.79
N VAL A 588 3.98 -1.80 28.23
CA VAL A 588 5.03 -2.73 28.66
C VAL A 588 6.17 -1.93 29.27
N ALA A 589 6.34 -2.02 30.58
CA ALA A 589 7.33 -1.26 31.32
C ALA A 589 8.44 -2.17 31.83
N ASP A 590 9.68 -1.93 31.43
CA ASP A 590 10.84 -2.58 32.04
C ASP A 590 11.06 -2.04 33.46
N THR A 591 11.12 -2.97 34.41
CA THR A 591 11.30 -2.66 35.83
C THR A 591 12.77 -2.72 36.26
N TRP A 592 13.67 -3.18 35.38
CA TRP A 592 15.11 -3.33 35.63
C TRP A 592 15.95 -2.25 34.94
N GLY A 593 15.33 -1.45 34.05
CA GLY A 593 15.86 -0.19 33.52
C GLY A 593 16.85 -0.35 32.36
N PHE A 594 16.76 -1.44 31.63
CA PHE A 594 17.42 -1.67 30.35
C PHE A 594 16.59 -1.17 29.16
N ASP A 595 15.28 -1.14 29.33
CA ASP A 595 14.27 -0.58 28.45
C ASP A 595 13.48 0.53 29.16
N GLY A 596 12.69 1.31 28.43
CA GLY A 596 11.73 2.23 29.02
C GLY A 596 10.32 1.62 29.13
N ASN A 597 9.32 2.45 28.85
CA ASN A 597 7.90 2.12 28.91
C ASN A 597 7.31 2.24 27.50
N ASP A 598 7.03 1.10 26.88
CA ASP A 598 6.46 1.07 25.54
C ASP A 598 4.95 1.08 25.58
N THR A 599 4.35 1.71 24.57
CA THR A 599 2.92 1.74 24.33
C THR A 599 2.63 0.97 23.04
N LEU A 600 1.99 -0.19 23.18
CA LEU A 600 1.69 -1.10 22.08
C LEU A 600 0.20 -1.04 21.72
N ALA A 601 -0.12 -1.00 20.43
CA ALA A 601 -1.48 -1.06 19.92
C ALA A 601 -1.55 -2.05 18.75
N GLY A 602 -2.58 -2.92 18.75
CA GLY A 602 -2.74 -3.96 17.73
C GLY A 602 -1.57 -4.94 17.71
N VAL A 603 -1.16 -5.44 18.88
CA VAL A 603 -0.06 -6.42 19.01
C VAL A 603 -0.57 -7.68 19.68
N GLU A 604 -0.43 -8.81 19.00
CA GLU A 604 -0.98 -10.10 19.39
C GLU A 604 0.01 -10.89 20.27
N ARG A 605 1.32 -10.69 20.11
CA ARG A 605 2.37 -11.52 20.72
C ARG A 605 3.45 -10.65 21.38
N LEU A 606 3.80 -11.00 22.62
CA LEU A 606 5.00 -10.49 23.29
C LEU A 606 6.00 -11.63 23.45
N ARG A 607 7.22 -11.43 22.99
CA ARG A 607 8.30 -12.42 23.09
C ARG A 607 9.39 -11.92 24.03
N PHE A 608 9.71 -12.71 25.05
CA PHE A 608 10.78 -12.46 26.01
C PHE A 608 11.89 -13.52 25.86
N ALA A 609 13.01 -13.32 26.57
CA ALA A 609 14.14 -14.25 26.54
C ALA A 609 13.83 -15.66 27.10
N ASP A 610 12.80 -15.79 27.95
CA ASP A 610 12.44 -17.03 28.64
C ASP A 610 11.01 -17.54 28.35
N GLY A 611 10.26 -16.90 27.46
CA GLY A 611 8.92 -17.30 27.06
C GLY A 611 8.16 -16.22 26.31
N SER A 612 6.92 -16.50 25.92
CA SER A 612 6.06 -15.56 25.19
C SER A 612 4.68 -15.45 25.82
N ILE A 613 3.97 -14.36 25.51
CA ILE A 613 2.59 -14.11 25.93
C ILE A 613 1.75 -13.77 24.70
N ALA A 614 0.60 -14.42 24.56
CA ALA A 614 -0.40 -14.08 23.56
C ALA A 614 -1.48 -13.17 24.18
N MET A 615 -1.82 -12.06 23.52
CA MET A 615 -2.71 -11.01 24.05
C MET A 615 -4.12 -11.03 23.43
N ASP A 616 -4.28 -11.65 22.26
CA ASP A 616 -5.51 -11.72 21.45
C ASP A 616 -6.51 -12.77 21.93
N LEU A 617 -6.98 -12.63 23.18
CA LEU A 617 -7.96 -13.55 23.75
C LEU A 617 -9.35 -13.41 23.10
N ASP A 618 -9.62 -12.39 22.31
CA ASP A 618 -10.77 -12.29 21.41
C ASP A 618 -10.52 -12.90 20.02
N GLY A 619 -9.27 -13.29 19.72
CA GLY A 619 -8.80 -13.87 18.46
C GLY A 619 -8.26 -15.30 18.57
N HIS A 620 -7.04 -15.53 18.07
CA HIS A 620 -6.44 -16.86 17.93
C HIS A 620 -6.14 -17.49 19.29
N ALA A 621 -5.56 -16.73 20.23
CA ALA A 621 -5.29 -17.25 21.58
C ALA A 621 -6.56 -17.68 22.30
N GLY A 622 -7.62 -16.88 22.18
CA GLY A 622 -8.93 -17.22 22.75
C GLY A 622 -9.49 -18.52 22.19
N THR A 623 -9.43 -18.68 20.86
CA THR A 623 -9.88 -19.89 20.17
C THR A 623 -9.08 -21.11 20.61
N ALA A 624 -7.74 -21.01 20.61
CA ALA A 624 -6.85 -22.10 21.00
C ALA A 624 -7.06 -22.53 22.47
N ALA A 625 -7.16 -21.57 23.40
CA ALA A 625 -7.38 -21.85 24.83
C ALA A 625 -8.71 -22.58 25.07
N LYS A 626 -9.80 -22.12 24.44
CA LYS A 626 -11.13 -22.73 24.59
C LYS A 626 -11.18 -24.15 24.02
N VAL A 627 -10.58 -24.37 22.84
CA VAL A 627 -10.50 -25.70 22.23
C VAL A 627 -9.67 -26.63 23.10
N LEU A 628 -8.49 -26.22 23.57
CA LEU A 628 -7.67 -27.03 24.49
C LEU A 628 -8.45 -27.41 25.75
N ALA A 629 -9.10 -26.44 26.40
CA ALA A 629 -9.86 -26.66 27.62
C ALA A 629 -11.00 -27.67 27.43
N SER A 630 -11.74 -27.54 26.33
CA SER A 630 -12.89 -28.40 26.04
C SER A 630 -12.52 -29.83 25.66
N VAL A 631 -11.37 -30.05 25.01
CA VAL A 631 -10.96 -31.38 24.52
C VAL A 631 -10.00 -32.08 25.46
N PHE A 632 -9.08 -31.34 26.09
CA PHE A 632 -8.01 -31.89 26.94
C PHE A 632 -8.17 -31.56 28.42
N GLY A 633 -9.13 -30.68 28.77
CA GLY A 633 -9.39 -30.24 30.14
C GLY A 633 -8.69 -28.94 30.49
N ALA A 634 -9.26 -28.18 31.43
CA ALA A 634 -8.79 -26.84 31.79
C ALA A 634 -7.32 -26.77 32.23
N GLY A 635 -6.82 -27.78 32.96
CA GLY A 635 -5.43 -27.78 33.45
C GLY A 635 -4.36 -27.88 32.36
N VAL A 636 -4.73 -28.16 31.10
CA VAL A 636 -3.79 -28.13 29.97
C VAL A 636 -3.52 -26.70 29.50
N VAL A 637 -4.44 -25.75 29.78
CA VAL A 637 -4.28 -24.34 29.43
C VAL A 637 -3.11 -23.70 30.19
N ASP A 638 -2.81 -24.18 31.40
CA ASP A 638 -1.67 -23.71 32.21
C ASP A 638 -0.30 -24.20 31.71
N SER A 639 -0.25 -24.98 30.63
CA SER A 639 0.99 -25.54 30.09
C SER A 639 1.46 -24.75 28.86
N PRO A 640 2.53 -23.95 28.96
CA PRO A 640 3.01 -23.12 27.85
C PRO A 640 3.34 -23.91 26.57
N TYR A 641 3.78 -25.15 26.71
CA TYR A 641 4.05 -26.05 25.58
C TYR A 641 2.79 -26.41 24.76
N TYR A 642 1.66 -26.69 25.44
CA TYR A 642 0.42 -27.02 24.74
C TYR A 642 -0.26 -25.77 24.19
N ALA A 643 -0.13 -24.64 24.90
CA ALA A 643 -0.51 -23.33 24.38
C ALA A 643 0.23 -23.03 23.06
N GLY A 644 1.55 -23.19 23.02
CA GLY A 644 2.38 -22.95 21.83
C GLY A 644 1.99 -23.83 20.63
N ILE A 645 1.72 -25.13 20.86
CA ILE A 645 1.22 -26.00 19.78
C ILE A 645 -0.11 -25.50 19.24
N ALA A 646 -1.09 -25.25 20.11
CA ALA A 646 -2.42 -24.85 19.67
C ALA A 646 -2.42 -23.48 18.97
N LEU A 647 -1.68 -22.51 19.51
CA LEU A 647 -1.47 -21.20 18.90
C LEU A 647 -0.84 -21.34 17.51
N SER A 648 0.27 -22.08 17.38
CA SER A 648 0.97 -22.24 16.09
C SER A 648 0.08 -22.77 14.97
N LEU A 649 -0.90 -23.62 15.30
CA LEU A 649 -1.84 -24.18 14.34
C LEU A 649 -2.84 -23.13 13.84
N VAL A 650 -3.39 -22.32 14.75
CA VAL A 650 -4.35 -21.26 14.40
C VAL A 650 -3.64 -20.10 13.70
N ASP A 651 -2.45 -19.72 14.18
CA ASP A 651 -1.60 -18.70 13.57
C ASP A 651 -1.17 -19.09 12.14
N SER A 652 -1.04 -20.38 11.84
CA SER A 652 -0.81 -20.89 10.47
C SER A 652 -2.08 -20.90 9.59
N GLY A 653 -3.15 -20.20 9.98
CA GLY A 653 -4.40 -20.07 9.24
C GLY A 653 -5.43 -21.19 9.44
N MET A 654 -5.29 -22.06 10.46
CA MET A 654 -6.35 -23.04 10.74
C MET A 654 -7.62 -22.37 11.27
N THR A 655 -8.75 -22.65 10.63
CA THR A 655 -10.05 -22.22 11.14
C THR A 655 -10.37 -22.90 12.48
N PRO A 656 -11.24 -22.29 13.33
CA PRO A 656 -11.66 -22.89 14.60
C PRO A 656 -12.23 -24.32 14.45
N THR A 657 -12.91 -24.59 13.33
CA THR A 657 -13.46 -25.92 13.02
C THR A 657 -12.38 -26.94 12.69
N GLN A 658 -11.34 -26.55 11.94
CA GLN A 658 -10.20 -27.42 11.66
C GLN A 658 -9.41 -27.69 12.94
N LEU A 659 -9.14 -26.68 13.77
CA LEU A 659 -8.46 -26.84 15.05
C LEU A 659 -9.22 -27.81 15.97
N MET A 660 -10.54 -27.64 16.11
CA MET A 660 -11.38 -28.54 16.91
C MET A 660 -11.37 -29.97 16.34
N SER A 661 -11.41 -30.12 15.01
CA SER A 661 -11.30 -31.44 14.37
C SER A 661 -9.97 -32.12 14.71
N VAL A 662 -8.85 -31.41 14.54
CA VAL A 662 -7.51 -31.91 14.85
C VAL A 662 -7.40 -32.31 16.33
N ALA A 663 -7.92 -31.48 17.24
CA ALA A 663 -7.91 -31.76 18.67
C ALA A 663 -8.71 -33.04 19.01
N LEU A 664 -9.92 -33.18 18.46
CA LEU A 664 -10.77 -34.35 18.68
C LEU A 664 -10.17 -35.63 18.08
N ASP A 665 -9.66 -35.57 16.85
CA ASP A 665 -9.00 -36.70 16.21
C ASP A 665 -7.77 -37.15 16.99
N PHE A 666 -6.98 -36.22 17.51
CA PHE A 666 -5.83 -36.52 18.36
C PHE A 666 -6.26 -37.17 19.68
N ARG A 667 -7.34 -36.68 20.30
CA ARG A 667 -7.76 -37.12 21.64
C ARG A 667 -8.55 -38.43 21.64
N LEU A 668 -9.40 -38.64 20.63
CA LEU A 668 -10.33 -39.77 20.52
C LEU A 668 -9.91 -40.81 19.48
N GLY A 669 -9.04 -40.44 18.53
CA GLY A 669 -8.66 -41.29 17.40
C GLY A 669 -9.67 -41.26 16.25
N ALA A 670 -9.26 -41.78 15.09
CA ALA A 670 -10.09 -41.81 13.90
C ALA A 670 -11.38 -42.64 14.11
N GLY A 671 -12.51 -42.10 13.64
CA GLY A 671 -13.80 -42.80 13.66
C GLY A 671 -14.59 -42.72 14.97
N TYR A 672 -14.26 -41.75 15.84
CA TYR A 672 -15.06 -41.47 17.03
C TYR A 672 -16.53 -41.17 16.67
N THR A 673 -17.45 -41.54 17.56
CA THR A 673 -18.88 -41.27 17.40
C THR A 673 -19.27 -39.94 18.03
N ALA A 674 -20.45 -39.40 17.66
CA ALA A 674 -21.02 -38.23 18.33
C ALA A 674 -21.16 -38.43 19.86
N ALA A 675 -21.43 -39.67 20.30
CA ALA A 675 -21.53 -39.99 21.71
C ALA A 675 -20.16 -39.92 22.42
N ASP A 676 -19.09 -40.36 21.76
CA ASP A 676 -17.72 -40.28 22.31
C ASP A 676 -17.28 -38.82 22.48
N MET A 677 -17.54 -37.98 21.47
CA MET A 677 -17.28 -36.54 21.53
C MET A 677 -18.07 -35.87 22.66
N VAL A 678 -19.38 -36.09 22.75
CA VAL A 678 -20.22 -35.49 23.80
C VAL A 678 -19.75 -35.92 25.18
N ALA A 679 -19.44 -37.20 25.37
CA ALA A 679 -18.96 -37.71 26.66
C ALA A 679 -17.63 -37.07 27.08
N LEU A 680 -16.69 -36.91 26.14
CA LEU A 680 -15.40 -36.25 26.38
C LEU A 680 -15.57 -34.79 26.77
N VAL A 681 -16.24 -34.01 25.92
CA VAL A 681 -16.39 -32.56 26.12
C VAL A 681 -17.18 -32.29 27.39
N TYR A 682 -18.29 -33.01 27.61
CA TYR A 682 -19.08 -32.84 28.84
C TYR A 682 -18.27 -33.16 30.10
N GLN A 683 -17.45 -34.24 30.08
CA GLN A 683 -16.59 -34.58 31.22
C GLN A 683 -15.55 -33.50 31.52
N ASN A 684 -14.95 -32.88 30.50
CA ASN A 684 -13.97 -31.81 30.67
C ASN A 684 -14.60 -30.51 31.18
N LEU A 685 -15.82 -30.20 30.73
CA LEU A 685 -16.52 -28.97 31.11
C LEU A 685 -17.17 -29.10 32.49
N ALA A 686 -17.91 -30.17 32.74
CA ALA A 686 -18.72 -30.36 33.95
C ALA A 686 -17.99 -31.13 35.06
N GLY A 687 -16.80 -31.67 34.79
CA GLY A 687 -16.03 -32.48 35.74
C GLY A 687 -16.62 -33.88 36.00
N GLN A 688 -17.70 -34.27 35.32
CA GLN A 688 -18.38 -35.55 35.46
C GLN A 688 -19.00 -36.02 34.14
N ALA A 689 -19.23 -37.33 34.01
CA ALA A 689 -19.85 -37.88 32.80
C ALA A 689 -21.32 -37.45 32.69
N PRO A 690 -21.84 -37.22 31.46
CA PRO A 690 -23.24 -36.89 31.27
C PRO A 690 -24.14 -38.05 31.71
N SER A 691 -25.31 -37.73 32.29
CA SER A 691 -26.34 -38.75 32.51
C SER A 691 -26.83 -39.33 31.17
N PRO A 692 -27.45 -40.53 31.16
CA PRO A 692 -27.97 -41.12 29.93
C PRO A 692 -28.95 -40.22 29.16
N GLY A 693 -29.73 -39.40 29.88
CA GLY A 693 -30.66 -38.44 29.29
C GLY A 693 -29.95 -37.25 28.65
N GLU A 694 -28.92 -36.71 29.29
CA GLU A 694 -28.11 -35.61 28.74
C GLU A 694 -27.30 -36.06 27.52
N LEU A 695 -26.67 -37.24 27.59
CA LEU A 695 -25.95 -37.81 26.46
C LEU A 695 -26.88 -38.00 25.26
N ALA A 696 -28.07 -38.59 25.47
CA ALA A 696 -29.06 -38.77 24.41
C ALA A 696 -29.53 -37.42 23.82
N TYR A 697 -29.72 -36.40 24.68
CA TYR A 697 -30.12 -35.07 24.24
C TYR A 697 -29.05 -34.43 23.35
N PHE A 698 -27.80 -34.33 23.79
CA PHE A 698 -26.74 -33.69 23.00
C PHE A 698 -26.41 -34.47 21.73
N VAL A 699 -26.42 -35.80 21.77
CA VAL A 699 -26.27 -36.62 20.55
C VAL A 699 -27.41 -36.36 19.56
N SER A 700 -28.64 -36.12 20.04
CA SER A 700 -29.78 -35.81 19.16
C SER A 700 -29.66 -34.47 18.41
N LEU A 701 -28.78 -33.58 18.87
CA LEU A 701 -28.48 -32.32 18.17
C LEU A 701 -27.56 -32.52 16.96
N THR A 702 -26.97 -33.71 16.81
CA THR A 702 -26.11 -34.06 15.69
C THR A 702 -26.88 -34.76 14.56
N GLY A 703 -26.55 -34.48 13.29
CA GLY A 703 -27.16 -35.16 12.14
C GLY A 703 -27.16 -34.34 10.84
N PRO A 704 -27.74 -34.87 9.74
CA PRO A 704 -27.71 -34.24 8.41
C PRO A 704 -28.32 -32.84 8.32
N SER A 705 -29.23 -32.52 9.24
CA SER A 705 -29.92 -31.22 9.35
C SER A 705 -29.62 -30.53 10.70
N GLY A 706 -28.67 -31.05 11.48
CA GLY A 706 -28.26 -30.55 12.79
C GLY A 706 -26.78 -30.15 12.78
N PHE A 707 -26.17 -30.09 13.95
CA PHE A 707 -24.74 -29.81 14.05
C PHE A 707 -23.90 -31.01 13.61
N THR A 708 -22.71 -30.76 13.07
CA THR A 708 -21.66 -31.78 13.05
C THR A 708 -21.11 -31.98 14.47
N PRO A 709 -20.49 -33.12 14.80
CA PRO A 709 -19.83 -33.29 16.09
C PRO A 709 -18.80 -32.18 16.39
N VAL A 710 -18.02 -31.79 15.38
CA VAL A 710 -17.05 -30.69 15.48
C VAL A 710 -17.73 -29.35 15.79
N ALA A 711 -18.81 -29.01 15.09
CA ALA A 711 -19.53 -27.75 15.32
C ALA A 711 -20.18 -27.70 16.71
N LEU A 712 -20.72 -28.83 17.20
CA LEU A 712 -21.30 -28.91 18.54
C LEU A 712 -20.22 -28.80 19.63
N ALA A 713 -19.06 -29.43 19.44
CA ALA A 713 -17.92 -29.30 20.35
C ALA A 713 -17.40 -27.86 20.40
N LEU A 714 -17.30 -27.19 19.26
CA LEU A 714 -16.88 -25.80 19.18
C LEU A 714 -17.87 -24.89 19.93
N LEU A 715 -19.17 -25.07 19.73
CA LEU A 715 -20.20 -24.35 20.48
C LEU A 715 -20.09 -24.59 21.99
N ALA A 716 -19.78 -25.82 22.41
CA ALA A 716 -19.56 -26.13 23.83
C ALA A 716 -18.32 -25.42 24.39
N SER A 717 -17.28 -25.24 23.59
CA SER A 717 -16.04 -24.58 24.00
C SER A 717 -16.22 -23.10 24.36
N ASP A 718 -17.23 -22.42 23.81
CA ASP A 718 -17.59 -21.03 24.13
C ASP A 718 -18.58 -20.89 25.31
N THR A 719 -18.96 -21.99 25.96
CA THR A 719 -19.92 -21.91 27.05
C THR A 719 -19.36 -21.17 28.27
N PRO A 720 -20.19 -20.44 29.04
CA PRO A 720 -19.75 -19.77 30.27
C PRO A 720 -19.07 -20.72 31.27
N LEU A 721 -19.43 -22.01 31.24
CA LEU A 721 -18.80 -23.03 32.06
C LEU A 721 -17.33 -23.26 31.67
N ASN A 722 -17.03 -23.40 30.37
CA ASN A 722 -15.65 -23.57 29.92
C ASN A 722 -14.82 -22.31 30.18
N LEU A 723 -15.39 -21.12 29.90
CA LEU A 723 -14.71 -19.84 30.16
C LEU A 723 -14.38 -19.65 31.64
N ALA A 724 -15.28 -20.06 32.54
CA ALA A 724 -15.02 -20.03 33.99
C ALA A 724 -13.95 -21.05 34.43
N ASN A 725 -13.91 -22.23 33.81
CA ASN A 725 -12.96 -23.28 34.16
C ASN A 725 -11.50 -22.88 33.90
N ILE A 726 -11.25 -21.98 32.95
CA ILE A 726 -9.91 -21.53 32.56
C ILE A 726 -9.59 -20.10 33.00
N ASP A 727 -10.44 -19.51 33.85
CA ASP A 727 -10.36 -18.09 34.22
C ASP A 727 -10.12 -17.19 33.00
N PHE A 728 -10.98 -17.31 31.98
CA PHE A 728 -10.77 -16.63 30.71
C PHE A 728 -10.70 -15.10 30.85
N ALA A 729 -11.40 -14.54 31.85
CA ALA A 729 -11.30 -13.12 32.18
C ALA A 729 -9.92 -12.75 32.76
N GLY A 730 -9.31 -13.65 33.54
CA GLY A 730 -7.90 -13.56 33.95
C GLY A 730 -6.97 -13.56 32.74
N LEU A 731 -7.10 -14.54 31.84
CA LEU A 731 -6.32 -14.62 30.60
C LEU A 731 -6.45 -13.34 29.75
N GLN A 732 -7.65 -12.77 29.63
CA GLN A 732 -7.86 -11.49 28.94
C GLN A 732 -7.13 -10.32 29.61
N SER A 733 -6.93 -10.36 30.93
CA SER A 733 -6.28 -9.28 31.66
C SER A 733 -4.75 -9.32 31.57
N HIS A 734 -4.15 -10.51 31.57
CA HIS A 734 -2.69 -10.67 31.70
C HIS A 734 -2.03 -11.42 30.52
N GLY A 735 -2.81 -11.84 29.52
CA GLY A 735 -2.36 -12.64 28.39
C GLY A 735 -2.15 -14.12 28.73
N TRP A 736 -1.93 -14.93 27.71
CA TRP A 736 -1.74 -16.38 27.83
C TRP A 736 -0.31 -16.80 27.50
N GLU A 737 0.40 -17.38 28.47
CA GLU A 737 1.81 -17.79 28.32
C GLU A 737 1.99 -19.00 27.40
N PHE A 738 2.99 -18.95 26.51
CA PHE A 738 3.34 -20.04 25.59
C PHE A 738 4.86 -20.14 25.31
N MET A 739 5.30 -21.29 24.78
CA MET A 739 6.71 -21.58 24.44
C MET A 739 6.84 -22.38 23.14
#